data_AF-A0A4Q0ZF20-F1
#
_entry.id   AF-A0A4Q0ZF20-F1
#
_cell.length_a   1.000
_cell.length_b   1.000
_cell.length_c   1.000
_cell.angle_alpha   90.00
_cell.angle_beta   90.00
_cell.angle_gamma   90.00
#
_symmetry.space_group_name_H-M   'P 1'
#
loop_
_entity.id
_entity.type
_entity.pdbx_description
1 polymer ?
#
loop_
_entity_poly.entity_id
_entity_poly.type
_entity_poly.pdbx_seq_one_letter_code
_entity_poly.pdbx_strand_id
1 'polypeptide(L)'
;MSLDQVQQLALQTYNENLEFFKQNHPDLYKTLELYATAIELGQVKPEFELQYLNTHFDIVNPTTKEFLYTQNSNEISQKIADDISYDATVNSFKTYYELSYNDKMAKRALEQDILASYSIGNAPVINFVNKNVSNPQNVKEFHKFIIFGVLLGIHIPLIHEKLNSDVYLIVEPNLEFFRLSLFVTNYANLATKTKLYFSIAQNEYEFRKTFDSFYGEIFIYNHYLKFVNISSGSDMYMKVIQNYLVSQAHLLYSYDRTFLSISRTNSYITQNFKLLNVKYKQSLKPFEKPILFLAAGPSLQHNINFVKENQDKFTIVAIYATLPILEKNGIKPDIVTQYDEQDIQVLNTLDKLNDINYFKDTIFIFASHVNAKLMNSFPKENIFIFQAMFEVKENFGILTSPSIGELTYALLLLFQTKELYLLGLDFAMDVESGATHIEGHSGAGAFNKIKELEDSSDKNYSFRKNTIIVKGNFLPEVKSIPVFKTNIDTFAQFTEFYKDESQKVYNLSNGAYLSGAVPLRIEDIDFSTFPKKDQESYKNEIFKALEGISEIGYNEKDLEKINLKLSGVKKMKKHLEQFQKIKKYNNFDEYQNTLINVVQSVLFEKQHCEDLQSILLNYSSHNLHYIFYLFDLDSENDKKKYIYEINKNLLTQLNKIIDTYVISISYSSDENSILLKKLNKYLKEYSIKNSIYSEPFFKELVETSKRGYQYDFKPNSIGFFAIEDNLTNKDFVNYVKEVLKRFPEVELKLFYFFEFQKIQAQFVFKQELNRIELSIPNNISNITSSVELWLETYDNTINVKRIDDIILNNYENIYGVMFDNKEKALKELETELIVPKKFTLANNLKENFTLSNTSYFEFANSLKEDIDKDLFNEKYLKEHIGFFAIKENLQQEFVNKIVEISNKFPNIKFSAFYFDEEVLKEYISIFSPVINRFKLICPKNIYEIADNTEVWVQAKIPNQSFLFDKIYKLINDSVYLYPLVLNEDFIIQEDSSNYLDNLVENYDETIFVKQLNRNLNIERLQNTMPENNIAFLATNDNIYDDEFIRYLLSLKKAHPSVSINAYYFNDSDSTLVKEKLHNTNFSILKFTKDNFFNNLKIFINNKNSIFYQDIEQKMLPFNKNIYYSIYDRALSTRKLSDFVLDKDNFFLNSLKEIGIDPNIFKKFNNNYHIILTNYFLEENSNNLQIGNNTTLAHIVHYIYIEFALQNNSFIQKINKLRKLHLPGLFKSSGE
;
A
#
# COMPACT_ATOMS: atom_id res chain seq x y z
N MET A 1 48.37 -38.64 20.83
CA MET A 1 47.51 -39.70 21.40
C MET A 1 47.72 -40.96 20.57
N SER A 2 47.67 -42.15 21.16
CA SER A 2 47.53 -43.39 20.36
C SER A 2 46.15 -43.44 19.70
N LEU A 3 45.98 -44.24 18.65
CA LEU A 3 44.69 -44.39 17.96
C LEU A 3 43.58 -44.84 18.93
N ASP A 4 43.89 -45.77 19.84
CA ASP A 4 42.94 -46.26 20.86
C ASP A 4 42.48 -45.13 21.80
N GLN A 5 43.39 -44.22 22.18
CA GLN A 5 43.04 -43.06 23.02
C GLN A 5 42.12 -42.09 22.28
N VAL A 6 42.37 -41.86 20.98
CA VAL A 6 41.52 -41.00 20.14
C VAL A 6 40.12 -41.60 20.01
N GLN A 7 40.03 -42.92 19.79
CA GLN A 7 38.74 -43.61 19.69
C GLN A 7 37.95 -43.58 21.01
N GLN A 8 38.62 -43.80 22.15
CA GLN A 8 37.98 -43.71 23.46
C GLN A 8 37.45 -42.29 23.73
N LEU A 9 38.22 -41.25 23.41
CA LEU A 9 37.80 -39.87 23.58
C LEU A 9 36.61 -39.50 22.67
N ALA A 10 36.61 -39.98 21.42
CA ALA A 10 35.51 -39.76 20.48
C ALA A 10 34.21 -40.43 20.96
N LEU A 11 34.30 -41.66 21.47
CA LEU A 11 33.16 -42.38 22.05
C LEU A 11 32.64 -41.72 23.32
N GLN A 12 33.55 -41.24 24.18
CA GLN A 12 33.15 -40.48 25.37
C GLN A 12 32.39 -39.22 24.98
N THR A 13 32.92 -38.43 24.04
CA THR A 13 32.30 -37.21 23.52
C THR A 13 30.92 -37.48 22.94
N TYR A 14 30.80 -38.56 22.15
CA TYR A 14 29.53 -38.99 21.58
C TYR A 14 28.47 -39.31 22.65
N ASN A 15 28.84 -40.08 23.68
CA ASN A 15 27.94 -40.46 24.76
C ASN A 15 27.51 -39.26 25.62
N GLU A 16 28.42 -38.34 25.92
CA GLU A 16 28.12 -37.09 26.65
C GLU A 16 27.11 -36.24 25.87
N ASN A 17 27.32 -36.08 24.56
CA ASN A 17 26.41 -35.37 23.68
C ASN A 17 25.02 -36.02 23.63
N LEU A 18 24.95 -37.36 23.48
CA LEU A 18 23.67 -38.07 23.43
C LEU A 18 22.86 -37.89 24.71
N GLU A 19 23.49 -37.99 25.88
CA GLU A 19 22.80 -37.75 27.15
C GLU A 19 22.34 -36.30 27.29
N PHE A 20 23.12 -35.32 26.81
CA PHE A 20 22.70 -33.94 26.74
C PHE A 20 21.45 -33.74 25.86
N PHE A 21 21.43 -34.29 24.64
CA PHE A 21 20.28 -34.17 23.74
C PHE A 21 19.06 -34.89 24.28
N LYS A 22 19.22 -36.05 24.91
CA LYS A 22 18.14 -36.79 25.56
C LYS A 22 17.42 -35.96 26.63
N GLN A 23 18.18 -35.18 27.40
CA GLN A 23 17.66 -34.37 28.49
C GLN A 23 17.09 -33.02 28.00
N ASN A 24 17.75 -32.36 27.05
CA ASN A 24 17.47 -30.96 26.69
C ASN A 24 16.78 -30.79 25.33
N HIS A 25 16.90 -31.75 24.42
CA HIS A 25 16.34 -31.72 23.06
C HIS A 25 15.78 -33.10 22.66
N PRO A 26 14.73 -33.60 23.36
CA PRO A 26 14.26 -34.97 23.24
C PRO A 26 13.81 -35.36 21.83
N ASP A 27 13.25 -34.43 21.05
CA ASP A 27 12.83 -34.69 19.67
C ASP A 27 14.03 -34.93 18.73
N LEU A 28 15.10 -34.16 18.91
CA LEU A 28 16.34 -34.36 18.15
C LEU A 28 17.03 -35.66 18.57
N TYR A 29 17.09 -35.97 19.87
CA TYR A 29 17.61 -37.25 20.37
C TYR A 29 16.86 -38.43 19.75
N LYS A 30 15.52 -38.39 19.75
CA LYS A 30 14.70 -39.44 19.13
C LYS A 30 14.99 -39.59 17.64
N THR A 31 15.18 -38.47 16.93
CA THR A 31 15.55 -38.50 15.52
C THR A 31 16.91 -39.17 15.29
N LEU A 32 17.89 -38.88 16.15
CA LEU A 32 19.22 -39.51 16.11
C LEU A 32 19.16 -41.02 16.43
N GLU A 33 18.38 -41.44 17.43
CA GLU A 33 18.18 -42.85 17.77
C GLU A 33 17.48 -43.62 16.65
N LEU A 34 16.44 -43.04 16.05
CA LEU A 34 15.73 -43.65 14.91
C LEU A 34 16.67 -43.82 13.72
N TYR A 35 17.49 -42.82 13.43
CA TYR A 35 18.49 -42.91 12.37
C TYR A 35 19.54 -44.00 12.64
N ALA A 36 20.07 -44.07 13.86
CA ALA A 36 21.01 -45.12 14.27
C ALA A 36 20.39 -46.53 14.15
N THR A 37 19.16 -46.69 14.63
CA THR A 37 18.41 -47.95 14.52
C THR A 37 18.17 -48.33 13.05
N ALA A 38 17.83 -47.36 12.20
CA ALA A 38 17.62 -47.59 10.77
C ALA A 38 18.91 -48.04 10.06
N ILE A 39 20.08 -47.54 10.49
CA ILE A 39 21.38 -48.02 10.01
C ILE A 39 21.62 -49.46 10.45
N GLU A 40 21.40 -49.78 11.72
CA GLU A 40 21.59 -51.15 12.27
C GLU A 40 20.68 -52.18 11.58
N LEU A 41 19.44 -51.78 11.26
CA LEU A 41 18.48 -52.61 10.53
C LEU A 41 18.72 -52.64 9.00
N GLY A 42 19.72 -51.91 8.50
CA GLY A 42 20.03 -51.82 7.08
C GLY A 42 18.97 -51.10 6.23
N GLN A 43 18.06 -50.34 6.86
CA GLN A 43 17.03 -49.56 6.19
C GLN A 43 17.57 -48.25 5.60
N VAL A 44 18.65 -47.73 6.19
CA VAL A 44 19.41 -46.58 5.71
C VAL A 44 20.87 -46.99 5.57
N LYS A 45 21.49 -46.65 4.43
CA LYS A 45 22.91 -46.87 4.20
C LYS A 45 23.65 -45.54 4.43
N PRO A 46 24.57 -45.46 5.41
CA PRO A 46 25.41 -44.29 5.59
C PRO A 46 26.18 -43.93 4.31
N GLU A 47 26.15 -42.65 3.92
CA GLU A 47 26.90 -42.16 2.76
C GLU A 47 28.29 -41.67 3.15
N PHE A 48 28.55 -41.46 4.44
CA PHE A 48 29.78 -40.87 4.94
C PHE A 48 30.34 -41.60 6.17
N GLU A 49 31.66 -41.62 6.28
CA GLU A 49 32.37 -42.19 7.42
C GLU A 49 33.29 -41.15 8.06
N LEU A 50 33.47 -41.26 9.38
CA LEU A 50 34.44 -40.45 10.11
C LEU A 50 35.80 -41.17 10.08
N GLN A 51 36.83 -40.51 9.53
CA GLN A 51 38.18 -41.06 9.45
C GLN A 51 39.19 -40.18 10.19
N TYR A 52 40.06 -40.80 11.00
CA TYR A 52 41.18 -40.11 11.64
C TYR A 52 42.45 -40.22 10.80
N LEU A 53 42.98 -39.09 10.33
CA LEU A 53 44.15 -38.98 9.45
C LEU A 53 45.45 -38.73 10.24
N ASN A 54 45.62 -39.44 11.35
CA ASN A 54 46.73 -39.33 12.31
C ASN A 54 46.84 -38.01 13.10
N THR A 55 46.42 -36.88 12.53
CA THR A 55 46.49 -35.56 13.17
C THR A 55 45.13 -34.91 13.39
N HIS A 56 44.13 -35.25 12.57
CA HIS A 56 42.79 -34.66 12.60
C HIS A 56 41.74 -35.64 12.08
N PHE A 57 40.47 -35.34 12.33
CA PHE A 57 39.33 -36.07 11.77
C PHE A 57 38.87 -35.43 10.45
N ASP A 58 38.40 -36.25 9.52
CA ASP A 58 37.75 -35.82 8.28
C ASP A 58 36.53 -36.71 8.00
N ILE A 59 35.63 -36.22 7.14
CA ILE A 59 34.47 -36.93 6.63
C ILE A 59 34.84 -37.47 5.24
N VAL A 60 34.75 -38.79 5.06
CA VAL A 60 35.05 -39.44 3.78
C VAL A 60 33.80 -40.08 3.19
N ASN A 61 33.58 -39.89 1.89
CA ASN A 61 32.61 -40.70 1.17
C ASN A 61 33.26 -42.06 0.82
N PRO A 62 32.79 -43.20 1.36
CA PRO A 62 33.45 -44.48 1.18
C PRO A 62 33.34 -44.99 -0.27
N THR A 63 32.40 -44.46 -1.06
CA THR A 63 32.18 -44.80 -2.48
C THR A 63 33.14 -44.02 -3.39
N THR A 64 33.23 -42.70 -3.23
CA THR A 64 34.10 -41.85 -4.09
C THR A 64 35.53 -41.76 -3.57
N LYS A 65 35.77 -42.09 -2.29
CA LYS A 65 37.04 -41.88 -1.55
C LYS A 65 37.44 -40.42 -1.42
N GLU A 66 36.50 -39.50 -1.65
CA GLU A 66 36.73 -38.06 -1.49
C GLU A 66 36.56 -37.66 -0.02
N PHE A 67 37.48 -36.82 0.44
CA PHE A 67 37.45 -36.18 1.75
C PHE A 67 36.74 -34.84 1.65
N LEU A 68 35.84 -34.55 2.60
CA LEU A 68 35.00 -33.36 2.54
C LEU A 68 35.76 -32.08 2.92
N TYR A 69 36.66 -32.12 3.91
CA TYR A 69 37.44 -30.94 4.30
C TYR A 69 38.56 -30.61 3.31
N THR A 70 39.10 -31.59 2.57
CA THR A 70 40.21 -31.49 1.60
C THR A 70 41.55 -30.96 2.14
N GLN A 71 41.57 -30.36 3.34
CA GLN A 71 42.73 -29.91 4.11
C GLN A 71 42.50 -30.24 5.59
N ASN A 72 43.49 -29.95 6.44
CA ASN A 72 43.39 -30.20 7.87
C ASN A 72 42.18 -29.48 8.48
N SER A 73 41.23 -30.26 9.01
CA SER A 73 39.96 -29.75 9.53
C SER A 73 40.14 -28.77 10.70
N ASN A 74 41.18 -28.93 11.52
CA ASN A 74 41.50 -27.97 12.58
C ASN A 74 41.98 -26.63 12.02
N GLU A 75 42.81 -26.63 10.96
CA GLU A 75 43.35 -25.41 10.34
C GLU A 75 42.26 -24.62 9.61
N ILE A 76 41.39 -25.32 8.87
CA ILE A 76 40.23 -24.69 8.21
C ILE A 76 39.28 -24.09 9.26
N SER A 77 38.96 -24.83 10.33
CA SER A 77 38.08 -24.36 11.38
C SER A 77 38.65 -23.14 12.12
N GLN A 78 39.96 -23.08 12.35
CA GLN A 78 40.61 -21.90 12.91
C GLN A 78 40.49 -20.71 11.96
N LYS A 79 40.76 -20.91 10.66
CA LYS A 79 40.61 -19.86 9.65
C LYS A 79 39.19 -19.30 9.59
N ILE A 80 38.16 -20.18 9.62
CA ILE A 80 36.75 -19.77 9.66
C ILE A 80 36.49 -18.86 10.88
N ALA A 81 36.98 -19.23 12.07
CA ALA A 81 36.83 -18.41 13.26
C ALA A 81 37.57 -17.06 13.12
N ASP A 82 38.81 -17.08 12.62
CA ASP A 82 39.65 -15.89 12.44
C ASP A 82 39.05 -14.89 11.43
N ASP A 83 38.42 -15.38 10.36
CA ASP A 83 37.81 -14.57 9.30
C ASP A 83 36.52 -13.84 9.73
N ILE A 84 35.96 -14.17 10.91
CA ILE A 84 34.78 -13.46 11.44
C ILE A 84 35.14 -12.01 11.80
N SER A 85 34.57 -11.05 11.08
CA SER A 85 34.72 -9.62 11.36
C SER A 85 33.90 -9.15 12.56
N TYR A 86 34.44 -8.22 13.35
CA TYR A 86 33.71 -7.49 14.40
C TYR A 86 32.83 -6.35 13.87
N ASP A 87 32.88 -6.06 12.58
CA ASP A 87 31.93 -5.16 11.93
C ASP A 87 30.55 -5.83 11.90
N ALA A 88 29.57 -5.23 12.58
CA ALA A 88 28.21 -5.78 12.68
C ALA A 88 27.48 -5.88 11.34
N THR A 89 27.92 -5.14 10.32
CA THR A 89 27.26 -5.06 9.00
C THR A 89 27.71 -6.15 8.02
N VAL A 90 28.83 -6.82 8.29
CA VAL A 90 29.39 -7.87 7.41
C VAL A 90 28.78 -9.23 7.78
N ASN A 91 28.32 -10.03 6.80
CA ASN A 91 27.74 -11.37 7.04
C ASN A 91 26.67 -11.36 8.15
N SER A 92 25.71 -10.46 8.04
CA SER A 92 24.61 -10.34 8.99
C SER A 92 23.26 -10.15 8.30
N PHE A 93 22.20 -10.59 8.98
CA PHE A 93 20.85 -10.17 8.63
C PHE A 93 20.53 -8.86 9.32
N LYS A 94 20.07 -7.88 8.55
CA LYS A 94 19.45 -6.66 9.06
C LYS A 94 18.00 -6.97 9.43
N THR A 95 17.61 -6.68 10.67
CA THR A 95 16.30 -7.07 11.22
C THR A 95 15.28 -5.94 11.23
N TYR A 96 15.65 -4.77 10.73
CA TYR A 96 14.88 -3.54 10.77
C TYR A 96 14.85 -2.86 9.38
N TYR A 97 13.83 -2.03 9.15
CA TYR A 97 13.80 -1.14 7.99
C TYR A 97 14.65 0.10 8.26
N GLU A 98 15.49 0.50 7.29
CA GLU A 98 16.24 1.75 7.37
C GLU A 98 15.28 2.93 7.26
N LEU A 99 15.28 3.77 8.30
CA LEU A 99 14.46 4.97 8.38
C LEU A 99 15.39 6.16 8.65
N SER A 100 15.34 7.17 7.76
CA SER A 100 16.09 8.40 7.91
C SER A 100 15.22 9.46 8.58
N TYR A 101 15.73 10.04 9.66
CA TYR A 101 15.07 11.08 10.44
C TYR A 101 15.97 12.30 10.58
N ASN A 102 15.36 13.47 10.75
CA ASN A 102 16.07 14.69 11.11
C ASN A 102 15.62 15.20 12.50
N ASP A 103 16.36 16.17 13.06
CA ASP A 103 16.06 16.69 14.40
C ASP A 103 14.71 17.37 14.50
N LYS A 104 14.25 18.00 13.41
CA LYS A 104 12.94 18.63 13.37
C LYS A 104 11.84 17.57 13.51
N MET A 105 11.96 16.43 12.85
CA MET A 105 11.04 15.30 12.98
C MET A 105 11.09 14.67 14.37
N ALA A 106 12.28 14.45 14.92
CA ALA A 106 12.44 13.92 16.27
C ALA A 106 11.85 14.85 17.35
N LYS A 107 12.11 16.15 17.26
CA LYS A 107 11.51 17.15 18.17
C LYS A 107 9.99 17.18 18.01
N ARG A 108 9.52 17.22 16.77
CA ARG A 108 8.10 17.18 16.44
C ARG A 108 7.43 15.93 17.02
N ALA A 109 8.04 14.75 16.97
CA ALA A 109 7.49 13.53 17.57
C ALA A 109 7.35 13.58 19.10
N LEU A 110 8.22 14.35 19.78
CA LEU A 110 8.10 14.59 21.21
C LEU A 110 6.95 15.56 21.54
N GLU A 111 6.61 16.46 20.63
CA GLU A 111 5.56 17.48 20.77
C GLU A 111 4.20 17.01 20.20
N GLN A 112 4.20 16.08 19.25
CA GLN A 112 3.02 15.55 18.59
C GLN A 112 2.31 14.46 19.38
N ASP A 113 1.03 14.27 19.05
CA ASP A 113 0.19 13.20 19.57
C ASP A 113 0.70 11.81 19.22
N ILE A 114 0.20 10.85 19.99
CA ILE A 114 0.49 9.44 19.97
C ILE A 114 -0.06 8.67 18.76
N LEU A 115 -1.07 9.21 18.06
CA LEU A 115 -1.53 8.68 16.78
C LEU A 115 -0.66 9.19 15.62
N ALA A 116 0.44 9.89 15.90
CA ALA A 116 1.48 10.06 14.91
C ALA A 116 1.90 8.67 14.41
N SER A 117 2.04 8.54 13.08
CA SER A 117 2.55 7.32 12.45
C SER A 117 3.76 6.79 13.23
N TYR A 118 3.87 5.48 13.40
CA TYR A 118 5.02 4.87 14.10
C TYR A 118 6.37 5.34 13.56
N SER A 119 6.44 5.69 12.26
CA SER A 119 7.63 6.32 11.67
C SER A 119 8.01 7.63 12.39
N ILE A 120 7.05 8.45 12.79
CA ILE A 120 7.31 9.66 13.58
C ILE A 120 7.57 9.30 15.05
N GLY A 121 6.74 8.46 15.67
CA GLY A 121 6.84 8.19 17.11
C GLY A 121 8.15 7.51 17.54
N ASN A 122 8.78 6.72 16.65
CA ASN A 122 10.09 6.10 16.89
C ASN A 122 11.27 7.04 16.60
N ALA A 123 11.04 8.16 15.89
CA ALA A 123 12.09 9.08 15.45
C ALA A 123 13.00 9.60 16.59
N PRO A 124 12.51 9.94 17.81
CA PRO A 124 13.37 10.46 18.87
C PRO A 124 14.50 9.52 19.30
N VAL A 125 14.26 8.21 19.28
CA VAL A 125 15.28 7.21 19.64
C VAL A 125 16.13 6.87 18.43
N ILE A 126 15.51 6.54 17.30
CA ILE A 126 16.23 6.09 16.09
C ILE A 126 17.12 7.21 15.53
N ASN A 127 16.63 8.45 15.43
CA ASN A 127 17.45 9.60 14.98
C ASN A 127 18.66 9.80 15.89
N PHE A 128 18.44 9.72 17.21
CA PHE A 128 19.52 9.89 18.18
C PHE A 128 20.59 8.82 18.00
N VAL A 129 20.19 7.56 17.85
CA VAL A 129 21.13 6.45 17.64
C VAL A 129 21.87 6.64 16.31
N ASN A 130 21.17 6.78 15.19
CA ASN A 130 21.78 6.88 13.86
C ASN A 130 22.81 8.01 13.74
N LYS A 131 22.62 9.12 14.45
CA LYS A 131 23.58 10.25 14.49
C LYS A 131 24.85 9.97 15.28
N ASN A 132 24.82 8.99 16.17
CA ASN A 132 25.92 8.69 17.10
C ASN A 132 26.56 7.32 16.84
N VAL A 133 26.15 6.62 15.78
CA VAL A 133 26.82 5.40 15.29
C VAL A 133 28.16 5.78 14.65
N SER A 134 29.22 5.03 14.97
CA SER A 134 30.57 5.20 14.38
C SER A 134 30.69 4.53 13.01
N ASN A 135 31.66 4.95 12.19
CA ASN A 135 32.06 4.24 10.99
C ASN A 135 33.58 3.97 11.05
N PRO A 136 34.05 2.71 11.06
CA PRO A 136 33.31 1.44 10.96
C PRO A 136 32.43 1.14 12.18
N GLN A 137 31.45 0.24 11.99
CA GLN A 137 30.47 -0.18 13.00
C GLN A 137 30.95 -1.44 13.76
N ASN A 138 32.14 -1.35 14.35
CA ASN A 138 32.69 -2.44 15.15
C ASN A 138 31.95 -2.52 16.49
N VAL A 139 31.50 -3.73 16.85
CA VAL A 139 30.90 -4.02 18.16
C VAL A 139 31.92 -4.70 19.07
N LYS A 140 31.78 -4.50 20.37
CA LYS A 140 32.63 -5.10 21.41
C LYS A 140 32.31 -6.58 21.60
N GLU A 141 31.03 -6.92 21.57
CA GLU A 141 30.51 -8.25 21.84
C GLU A 141 29.38 -8.57 20.84
N PHE A 142 29.25 -9.84 20.47
CA PHE A 142 28.08 -10.33 19.74
C PHE A 142 27.28 -11.24 20.65
N HIS A 143 26.09 -10.82 21.05
CA HIS A 143 25.25 -11.61 21.94
C HIS A 143 24.57 -12.80 21.23
N LYS A 144 24.36 -12.71 19.91
CA LYS A 144 23.68 -13.75 19.12
C LYS A 144 24.46 -14.07 17.85
N PHE A 145 24.57 -15.36 17.52
CA PHE A 145 25.28 -15.82 16.34
C PHE A 145 24.60 -17.02 15.67
N ILE A 146 24.56 -17.04 14.33
CA ILE A 146 23.97 -18.12 13.54
C ILE A 146 25.06 -18.88 12.78
N ILE A 147 25.02 -20.21 12.83
CA ILE A 147 25.97 -21.09 12.15
C ILE A 147 25.19 -21.93 11.14
N PHE A 148 25.41 -21.69 9.86
CA PHE A 148 24.88 -22.50 8.77
C PHE A 148 25.92 -23.52 8.30
N GLY A 149 25.68 -24.78 8.62
CA GLY A 149 26.59 -25.89 8.40
C GLY A 149 27.41 -26.22 9.63
N VAL A 150 27.39 -27.49 10.01
CA VAL A 150 28.12 -28.05 11.14
C VAL A 150 29.35 -28.81 10.67
N LEU A 151 29.27 -29.61 9.60
CA LEU A 151 30.34 -30.54 9.24
C LEU A 151 30.75 -31.39 10.47
N LEU A 152 32.01 -31.31 10.95
CA LEU A 152 32.44 -31.94 12.23
C LEU A 152 32.30 -31.04 13.46
N GLY A 153 31.90 -29.77 13.29
CA GLY A 153 31.61 -28.82 14.37
C GLY A 153 32.82 -28.14 15.02
N ILE A 154 34.04 -28.45 14.58
CA ILE A 154 35.31 -28.02 15.20
C ILE A 154 35.43 -26.48 15.27
N HIS A 155 34.86 -25.76 14.31
CA HIS A 155 34.84 -24.29 14.30
C HIS A 155 33.94 -23.71 15.39
N ILE A 156 32.91 -24.42 15.87
CA ILE A 156 31.90 -23.86 16.77
C ILE A 156 32.50 -23.44 18.12
N PRO A 157 33.30 -24.28 18.82
CA PRO A 157 34.00 -23.84 20.03
C PRO A 157 35.00 -22.70 19.78
N LEU A 158 35.71 -22.70 18.65
CA LEU A 158 36.68 -21.64 18.29
C LEU A 158 35.99 -20.29 18.07
N ILE A 159 34.83 -20.31 17.40
CA ILE A 159 33.98 -19.13 17.24
C ILE A 159 33.50 -18.63 18.61
N HIS A 160 33.09 -19.53 19.50
CA HIS A 160 32.69 -19.15 20.86
C HIS A 160 33.84 -18.59 21.69
N GLU A 161 35.06 -19.13 21.58
CA GLU A 161 36.25 -18.56 22.23
C GLU A 161 36.56 -17.14 21.74
N LYS A 162 36.34 -16.86 20.45
CA LYS A 162 36.54 -15.53 19.88
C LYS A 162 35.44 -14.53 20.25
N LEU A 163 34.17 -14.94 20.16
CA LEU A 163 33.02 -14.03 20.24
C LEU A 163 32.34 -14.01 21.60
N ASN A 164 32.46 -15.08 22.38
CA ASN A 164 31.79 -15.31 23.66
C ASN A 164 30.26 -15.06 23.62
N SER A 165 29.59 -15.37 22.51
CA SER A 165 28.15 -15.09 22.36
C SER A 165 27.27 -15.85 23.35
N ASP A 166 26.20 -15.19 23.80
CA ASP A 166 25.24 -15.73 24.75
C ASP A 166 24.32 -16.80 24.15
N VAL A 167 24.02 -16.68 22.84
CA VAL A 167 23.06 -17.56 22.15
C VAL A 167 23.54 -17.92 20.74
N TYR A 168 23.52 -19.22 20.42
CA TYR A 168 23.80 -19.74 19.09
C TYR A 168 22.57 -20.41 18.46
N LEU A 169 22.38 -20.20 17.17
CA LEU A 169 21.52 -21.04 16.33
C LEU A 169 22.41 -21.89 15.41
N ILE A 170 22.37 -23.20 15.60
CA ILE A 170 23.14 -24.18 14.83
C ILE A 170 22.20 -24.83 13.81
N VAL A 171 22.46 -24.61 12.52
CA VAL A 171 21.67 -25.12 11.41
C VAL A 171 22.50 -26.13 10.62
N GLU A 172 22.03 -27.37 10.50
CA GLU A 172 22.66 -28.40 9.66
C GLU A 172 21.59 -29.12 8.83
N PRO A 173 21.56 -28.92 7.50
CA PRO A 173 20.61 -29.61 6.63
C PRO A 173 20.77 -31.14 6.62
N ASN A 174 21.99 -31.67 6.84
CA ASN A 174 22.28 -33.10 6.74
C ASN A 174 22.43 -33.77 8.12
N LEU A 175 21.47 -34.65 8.46
CA LEU A 175 21.46 -35.39 9.73
C LEU A 175 22.73 -36.25 9.93
N GLU A 176 23.31 -36.81 8.88
CA GLU A 176 24.51 -37.63 8.96
C GLU A 176 25.74 -36.80 9.36
N PHE A 177 25.93 -35.61 8.78
CA PHE A 177 27.01 -34.70 9.17
C PHE A 177 26.89 -34.29 10.65
N PHE A 178 25.69 -33.92 11.09
CA PHE A 178 25.47 -33.61 12.50
C PHE A 178 25.75 -34.82 13.41
N ARG A 179 25.34 -36.04 13.00
CA ARG A 179 25.66 -37.25 13.77
C ARG A 179 27.17 -37.49 13.87
N LEU A 180 27.92 -37.31 12.78
CA LEU A 180 29.38 -37.46 12.78
C LEU A 180 30.07 -36.40 13.65
N SER A 181 29.54 -35.17 13.70
CA SER A 181 30.07 -34.11 14.56
C SER A 181 29.99 -34.46 16.05
N LEU A 182 29.01 -35.28 16.47
CA LEU A 182 28.86 -35.70 17.87
C LEU A 182 30.08 -36.46 18.42
N PHE A 183 30.90 -37.07 17.56
CA PHE A 183 32.13 -37.76 17.96
C PHE A 183 33.32 -36.81 18.15
N VAL A 184 33.23 -35.58 17.65
CA VAL A 184 34.38 -34.65 17.56
C VAL A 184 34.13 -33.40 18.40
N THR A 185 32.92 -32.84 18.37
CA THR A 185 32.56 -31.60 19.06
C THR A 185 31.71 -31.89 20.28
N ASN A 186 32.14 -31.42 21.45
CA ASN A 186 31.41 -31.60 22.71
C ASN A 186 30.37 -30.48 22.93
N TYR A 187 29.18 -30.64 22.36
CA TYR A 187 28.05 -29.71 22.49
C TYR A 187 27.53 -29.64 23.92
N ALA A 188 27.56 -30.75 24.67
CA ALA A 188 27.16 -30.78 26.08
C ALA A 188 28.01 -29.81 26.92
N ASN A 189 29.33 -29.83 26.73
CA ASN A 189 30.24 -28.89 27.37
C ASN A 189 30.01 -27.46 26.90
N LEU A 190 29.82 -27.22 25.60
CA LEU A 190 29.55 -25.88 25.07
C LEU A 190 28.25 -25.29 25.65
N ALA A 191 27.20 -26.10 25.79
CA ALA A 191 25.92 -25.69 26.36
C ALA A 191 26.00 -25.26 27.84
N THR A 192 27.09 -25.59 28.55
CA THR A 192 27.33 -25.07 29.91
C THR A 192 27.76 -23.60 29.93
N LYS A 193 28.23 -23.09 28.79
CA LYS A 193 28.78 -21.74 28.64
C LYS A 193 27.87 -20.78 27.88
N THR A 194 27.02 -21.32 27.00
CA THR A 194 26.16 -20.55 26.09
C THR A 194 24.88 -21.30 25.78
N LYS A 195 23.81 -20.60 25.38
CA LYS A 195 22.54 -21.22 25.00
C LYS A 195 22.58 -21.69 23.55
N LEU A 196 22.20 -22.94 23.30
CA LEU A 196 22.22 -23.54 21.96
C LEU A 196 20.80 -23.86 21.46
N TYR A 197 20.46 -23.36 20.29
CA TYR A 197 19.30 -23.78 19.51
C TYR A 197 19.78 -24.62 18.32
N PHE A 198 19.11 -25.75 18.07
CA PHE A 198 19.47 -26.69 17.00
C PHE A 198 18.35 -26.81 15.96
N SER A 199 18.71 -26.64 14.69
CA SER A 199 17.87 -26.94 13.53
C SER A 199 18.58 -27.96 12.66
N ILE A 200 18.32 -29.25 12.90
CA ILE A 200 19.00 -30.36 12.23
C ILE A 200 18.03 -31.07 11.32
N ALA A 201 18.28 -31.05 10.01
CA ALA A 201 17.44 -31.65 8.98
C ALA A 201 15.94 -31.28 9.08
N GLN A 202 15.63 -30.11 9.66
CA GLN A 202 14.27 -29.61 9.85
C GLN A 202 13.69 -29.11 8.53
N ASN A 203 12.38 -29.33 8.33
CA ASN A 203 11.64 -28.69 7.25
C ASN A 203 11.35 -27.21 7.56
N GLU A 204 10.78 -26.48 6.59
CA GLU A 204 10.48 -25.04 6.72
C GLU A 204 9.65 -24.69 7.97
N TYR A 205 8.62 -25.48 8.28
CA TYR A 205 7.71 -25.21 9.40
C TYR A 205 8.41 -25.40 10.75
N GLU A 206 9.15 -26.51 10.90
CA GLU A 206 9.93 -26.80 12.10
C GLU A 206 11.02 -25.76 12.32
N PHE A 207 11.76 -25.42 11.25
CA PHE A 207 12.80 -24.40 11.33
C PHE A 207 12.24 -23.04 11.73
N ARG A 208 11.09 -22.63 11.17
CA ARG A 208 10.45 -21.37 11.53
C ARG A 208 10.18 -21.29 13.04
N LYS A 209 9.75 -22.38 13.68
CA LYS A 209 9.54 -22.43 15.15
C LYS A 209 10.85 -22.33 15.92
N THR A 210 11.89 -23.03 15.48
CA THR A 210 13.23 -22.95 16.07
C THR A 210 13.78 -21.53 15.95
N PHE A 211 13.65 -20.91 14.78
CA PHE A 211 14.12 -19.54 14.53
C PHE A 211 13.33 -18.50 15.33
N ASP A 212 12.01 -18.63 15.43
CA ASP A 212 11.17 -17.76 16.28
C ASP A 212 11.63 -17.80 17.74
N SER A 213 11.91 -19.00 18.27
CA SER A 213 12.45 -19.19 19.63
C SER A 213 13.82 -18.54 19.80
N PHE A 214 14.74 -18.77 18.84
CA PHE A 214 16.04 -18.10 18.82
C PHE A 214 15.89 -16.58 18.73
N TYR A 215 15.00 -16.07 17.89
CA TYR A 215 14.81 -14.65 17.65
C TYR A 215 14.24 -13.94 18.89
N GLY A 216 13.26 -14.54 19.56
CA GLY A 216 12.67 -14.02 20.79
C GLY A 216 13.62 -14.03 21.98
N GLU A 217 14.60 -14.94 22.01
CA GLU A 217 15.66 -14.95 23.02
C GLU A 217 16.44 -13.64 22.98
N ILE A 218 16.52 -12.93 24.10
CA ILE A 218 17.25 -11.67 24.27
C ILE A 218 17.04 -10.67 23.11
N PHE A 219 15.78 -10.48 22.68
CA PHE A 219 15.39 -9.73 21.46
C PHE A 219 15.97 -8.30 21.35
N ILE A 220 16.33 -7.67 22.48
CA ILE A 220 17.00 -6.37 22.55
C ILE A 220 18.35 -6.35 21.82
N TYR A 221 18.96 -7.49 21.51
CA TYR A 221 20.20 -7.59 20.73
C TYR A 221 20.00 -7.97 19.27
N ASN A 222 18.77 -7.89 18.75
CA ASN A 222 18.47 -8.30 17.38
C ASN A 222 18.85 -7.26 16.31
N HIS A 223 19.58 -6.18 16.60
CA HIS A 223 19.82 -5.12 15.60
C HIS A 223 20.48 -5.67 14.31
N TYR A 224 21.53 -6.48 14.46
CA TYR A 224 22.08 -7.33 13.40
C TYR A 224 22.20 -8.76 13.90
N LEU A 225 21.77 -9.73 13.09
CA LEU A 225 22.00 -11.15 13.37
C LEU A 225 23.20 -11.63 12.57
N LYS A 226 24.35 -11.71 13.23
CA LYS A 226 25.61 -12.15 12.63
C LYS A 226 25.56 -13.64 12.32
N PHE A 227 26.13 -14.05 11.19
CA PHE A 227 26.20 -15.45 10.82
C PHE A 227 27.50 -15.83 10.12
N VAL A 228 27.76 -17.14 10.09
CA VAL A 228 28.71 -17.77 9.17
C VAL A 228 27.96 -18.81 8.35
N ASN A 229 28.26 -18.91 7.05
CA ASN A 229 27.70 -19.93 6.18
C ASN A 229 28.82 -20.76 5.54
N ILE A 230 28.83 -22.05 5.89
CA ILE A 230 29.78 -23.04 5.39
C ILE A 230 29.07 -24.23 4.71
N SER A 231 27.74 -24.21 4.60
CA SER A 231 26.96 -25.28 3.95
C SER A 231 26.17 -24.74 2.75
N SER A 232 26.34 -25.38 1.59
CA SER A 232 25.59 -25.09 0.37
C SER A 232 24.10 -25.47 0.44
N GLY A 233 23.66 -26.22 1.46
CA GLY A 233 22.26 -26.60 1.67
C GLY A 233 21.43 -25.59 2.46
N SER A 234 21.97 -24.40 2.76
CA SER A 234 21.39 -23.47 3.73
C SER A 234 20.38 -22.47 3.15
N ASP A 235 20.23 -22.42 1.82
CA ASP A 235 19.41 -21.41 1.13
C ASP A 235 17.95 -21.38 1.59
N MET A 236 17.36 -22.57 1.82
CA MET A 236 15.99 -22.67 2.32
C MET A 236 15.85 -21.98 3.68
N TYR A 237 16.77 -22.25 4.61
CA TYR A 237 16.78 -21.67 5.96
C TYR A 237 16.98 -20.14 5.90
N MET A 238 17.91 -19.66 5.08
CA MET A 238 18.14 -18.21 4.91
C MET A 238 16.89 -17.50 4.37
N LYS A 239 16.19 -18.09 3.40
CA LYS A 239 14.92 -17.55 2.87
C LYS A 239 13.82 -17.52 3.94
N VAL A 240 13.73 -18.54 4.79
CA VAL A 240 12.77 -18.56 5.91
C VAL A 240 13.08 -17.44 6.91
N ILE A 241 14.36 -17.19 7.23
CA ILE A 241 14.76 -16.05 8.07
C ILE A 241 14.37 -14.73 7.43
N GLN A 242 14.71 -14.50 6.16
CA GLN A 242 14.36 -13.26 5.46
C GLN A 242 12.85 -13.01 5.46
N ASN A 243 12.06 -14.05 5.15
CA ASN A 243 10.60 -14.02 5.23
C ASN A 243 10.10 -13.68 6.63
N TYR A 244 10.66 -14.31 7.66
CA TYR A 244 10.33 -14.04 9.05
C TYR A 244 10.61 -12.58 9.41
N LEU A 245 11.81 -12.06 9.08
CA LEU A 245 12.24 -10.72 9.44
C LEU A 245 11.35 -9.62 8.83
N VAL A 246 10.88 -9.79 7.58
CA VAL A 246 10.00 -8.81 6.94
C VAL A 246 8.52 -8.95 7.33
N SER A 247 8.13 -10.07 7.95
CA SER A 247 6.75 -10.37 8.35
C SER A 247 6.48 -10.24 9.85
N GLN A 248 7.42 -9.65 10.60
CA GLN A 248 7.28 -9.44 12.04
C GLN A 248 6.06 -8.58 12.36
N ALA A 249 5.29 -8.99 13.37
CA ALA A 249 4.00 -8.37 13.70
C ALA A 249 4.11 -6.86 13.96
N HIS A 250 5.17 -6.39 14.63
CA HIS A 250 5.36 -4.98 14.93
C HIS A 250 5.60 -4.12 13.68
N LEU A 251 6.18 -4.70 12.63
CA LEU A 251 6.38 -4.03 11.33
C LEU A 251 5.10 -4.00 10.49
N LEU A 252 4.27 -5.03 10.60
CA LEU A 252 3.03 -5.16 9.82
C LEU A 252 1.85 -4.41 10.45
N TYR A 253 1.81 -4.33 11.78
CA TYR A 253 0.76 -3.65 12.53
C TYR A 253 1.38 -2.88 13.71
N SER A 254 1.56 -1.58 13.50
CA SER A 254 2.22 -0.69 14.44
C SER A 254 1.34 -0.32 15.63
N TYR A 255 1.98 0.08 16.73
CA TYR A 255 1.30 0.42 17.99
C TYR A 255 0.27 1.56 17.88
N ASP A 256 0.46 2.53 16.97
CA ASP A 256 -0.50 3.63 16.73
C ASP A 256 -1.81 3.11 16.14
N ARG A 257 -1.74 2.17 15.19
CA ARG A 257 -2.92 1.48 14.64
C ARG A 257 -3.66 0.70 15.72
N THR A 258 -2.91 0.06 16.61
CA THR A 258 -3.45 -0.66 17.75
C THR A 258 -4.23 0.23 18.71
N PHE A 259 -3.74 1.44 19.01
CA PHE A 259 -4.48 2.41 19.81
C PHE A 259 -5.79 2.83 19.15
N LEU A 260 -5.74 3.17 17.86
CA LEU A 260 -6.94 3.53 17.12
C LEU A 260 -7.96 2.37 17.12
N SER A 261 -7.48 1.13 16.99
CA SER A 261 -8.30 -0.08 17.07
C SER A 261 -9.01 -0.22 18.42
N ILE A 262 -8.29 -0.08 19.54
CA ILE A 262 -8.87 -0.15 20.89
C ILE A 262 -9.86 0.99 21.11
N SER A 263 -9.47 2.22 20.73
CA SER A 263 -10.29 3.42 20.92
C SER A 263 -11.62 3.31 20.19
N ARG A 264 -11.61 2.89 18.91
CA ARG A 264 -12.83 2.63 18.14
C ARG A 264 -13.65 1.48 18.72
N THR A 265 -13.00 0.40 19.15
CA THR A 265 -13.68 -0.75 19.79
C THR A 265 -14.46 -0.31 21.03
N ASN A 266 -13.81 0.42 21.93
CA ASN A 266 -14.45 0.97 23.11
C ASN A 266 -15.55 1.99 22.75
N SER A 267 -15.32 2.85 21.76
CA SER A 267 -16.33 3.79 21.23
C SER A 267 -17.59 3.05 20.76
N TYR A 268 -17.47 2.01 19.94
CA TYR A 268 -18.65 1.29 19.42
C TYR A 268 -19.36 0.45 20.48
N ILE A 269 -18.64 -0.11 21.45
CA ILE A 269 -19.27 -0.79 22.59
C ILE A 269 -20.09 0.21 23.43
N THR A 270 -19.51 1.38 23.77
CA THR A 270 -20.20 2.41 24.55
C THR A 270 -21.36 3.07 23.77
N GLN A 271 -21.30 3.06 22.44
CA GLN A 271 -22.40 3.46 21.56
C GLN A 271 -23.46 2.36 21.39
N ASN A 272 -23.37 1.21 22.06
CA ASN A 272 -24.34 0.10 21.99
C ASN A 272 -24.50 -0.52 20.59
N PHE A 273 -23.40 -0.68 19.83
CA PHE A 273 -23.40 -1.61 18.70
C PHE A 273 -23.52 -3.06 19.19
N LYS A 274 -24.18 -3.93 18.40
CA LYS A 274 -24.37 -5.35 18.76
C LYS A 274 -23.04 -6.09 18.61
N LEU A 275 -22.41 -6.46 19.72
CA LEU A 275 -21.14 -7.20 19.73
C LEU A 275 -21.41 -8.71 19.69
N LEU A 276 -20.94 -9.38 18.65
CA LEU A 276 -21.01 -10.82 18.46
C LEU A 276 -20.01 -11.56 19.34
N ASN A 277 -20.47 -12.63 19.98
CA ASN A 277 -19.59 -13.55 20.69
C ASN A 277 -18.90 -14.51 19.71
N VAL A 278 -17.59 -14.30 19.50
CA VAL A 278 -16.74 -15.11 18.62
C VAL A 278 -15.74 -15.98 19.41
N LYS A 279 -15.91 -16.08 20.74
CA LYS A 279 -15.02 -16.87 21.61
C LYS A 279 -15.23 -18.37 21.44
N TYR A 280 -16.46 -18.78 21.14
CA TYR A 280 -16.87 -20.17 21.07
C TYR A 280 -17.64 -20.45 19.79
N LYS A 281 -17.66 -21.73 19.39
CA LYS A 281 -18.49 -22.20 18.28
C LYS A 281 -19.98 -22.05 18.64
N GLN A 282 -20.77 -21.56 17.70
CA GLN A 282 -22.19 -21.28 17.80
C GLN A 282 -22.93 -22.07 16.71
N SER A 283 -23.80 -23.00 17.09
CA SER A 283 -24.61 -23.75 16.11
C SER A 283 -25.80 -22.91 15.65
N LEU A 284 -25.62 -22.08 14.64
CA LEU A 284 -26.65 -21.16 14.15
C LEU A 284 -27.46 -21.82 13.02
N LYS A 285 -28.75 -22.08 13.26
CA LYS A 285 -29.65 -22.75 12.32
C LYS A 285 -29.61 -22.21 10.87
N PRO A 286 -29.55 -20.88 10.61
CA PRO A 286 -29.45 -20.38 9.24
C PRO A 286 -28.21 -20.91 8.51
N PHE A 287 -27.08 -21.09 9.21
CA PHE A 287 -25.81 -21.53 8.64
C PHE A 287 -25.77 -23.05 8.34
N GLU A 288 -26.88 -23.78 8.55
CA GLU A 288 -27.04 -25.15 8.05
C GLU A 288 -27.31 -25.19 6.54
N LYS A 289 -27.76 -24.09 5.92
CA LYS A 289 -27.95 -24.00 4.47
C LYS A 289 -26.61 -23.77 3.76
N PRO A 290 -26.49 -24.15 2.48
CA PRO A 290 -25.28 -23.88 1.69
C PRO A 290 -24.90 -22.39 1.68
N ILE A 291 -23.65 -22.10 2.00
CA ILE A 291 -23.09 -20.73 2.00
C ILE A 291 -22.10 -20.58 0.87
N LEU A 292 -22.29 -19.55 0.05
CA LEU A 292 -21.31 -19.09 -0.93
C LEU A 292 -20.59 -17.87 -0.37
N PHE A 293 -19.30 -18.05 -0.07
CA PHE A 293 -18.43 -16.98 0.41
C PHE A 293 -17.66 -16.36 -0.76
N LEU A 294 -17.90 -15.07 -1.00
CA LEU A 294 -17.31 -14.28 -2.08
C LEU A 294 -16.19 -13.36 -1.55
N ALA A 295 -14.99 -13.52 -2.09
CA ALA A 295 -13.82 -12.68 -1.83
C ALA A 295 -13.31 -11.99 -3.11
N ALA A 296 -12.39 -11.02 -2.97
CA ALA A 296 -12.01 -10.09 -4.04
C ALA A 296 -10.88 -10.60 -4.97
N GLY A 297 -10.66 -11.91 -5.05
CA GLY A 297 -9.70 -12.51 -5.97
C GLY A 297 -10.24 -12.67 -7.40
N PRO A 298 -9.35 -12.77 -8.42
CA PRO A 298 -9.72 -12.92 -9.83
C PRO A 298 -10.73 -14.04 -10.13
N SER A 299 -10.73 -15.13 -9.36
CA SER A 299 -11.70 -16.22 -9.53
C SER A 299 -13.16 -15.76 -9.39
N LEU A 300 -13.45 -14.72 -8.60
CA LEU A 300 -14.80 -14.15 -8.53
C LEU A 300 -15.20 -13.50 -9.85
N GLN A 301 -14.29 -12.74 -10.46
CA GLN A 301 -14.55 -12.04 -11.73
C GLN A 301 -14.82 -13.04 -12.87
N HIS A 302 -14.01 -14.10 -12.96
CA HIS A 302 -14.18 -15.16 -13.96
C HIS A 302 -15.51 -15.92 -13.81
N ASN A 303 -16.03 -16.02 -12.58
CA ASN A 303 -17.22 -16.81 -12.25
C ASN A 303 -18.43 -15.95 -11.84
N ILE A 304 -18.47 -14.66 -12.18
CA ILE A 304 -19.54 -13.75 -11.72
C ILE A 304 -20.93 -14.16 -12.25
N ASN A 305 -21.01 -14.75 -13.45
CA ASN A 305 -22.26 -15.25 -14.02
C ASN A 305 -22.81 -16.43 -13.21
N PHE A 306 -21.95 -17.34 -12.76
CA PHE A 306 -22.34 -18.44 -11.87
C PHE A 306 -22.98 -17.92 -10.59
N VAL A 307 -22.40 -16.88 -9.98
CA VAL A 307 -22.96 -16.25 -8.77
C VAL A 307 -24.34 -15.65 -9.07
N LYS A 308 -24.46 -14.90 -10.17
CA LYS A 308 -25.71 -14.25 -10.58
C LYS A 308 -26.85 -15.24 -10.81
N GLU A 309 -26.56 -16.37 -11.47
CA GLU A 309 -27.53 -17.40 -11.83
C GLU A 309 -27.97 -18.28 -10.65
N ASN A 310 -27.16 -18.37 -9.58
CA ASN A 310 -27.40 -19.28 -8.45
C ASN A 310 -27.60 -18.56 -7.11
N GLN A 311 -27.71 -17.22 -7.10
CA GLN A 311 -27.85 -16.43 -5.87
C GLN A 311 -29.12 -16.74 -5.04
N ASP A 312 -30.13 -17.36 -5.64
CA ASP A 312 -31.35 -17.82 -4.97
C ASP A 312 -31.22 -19.20 -4.30
N LYS A 313 -30.08 -19.89 -4.51
CA LYS A 313 -29.79 -21.21 -3.94
C LYS A 313 -28.80 -21.16 -2.77
N PHE A 314 -28.05 -20.07 -2.64
CA PHE A 314 -27.05 -19.88 -1.59
C PHE A 314 -27.45 -18.79 -0.59
N THR A 315 -26.94 -18.93 0.62
CA THR A 315 -26.67 -17.75 1.47
C THR A 315 -25.39 -17.11 0.96
N ILE A 316 -25.45 -15.85 0.53
CA ILE A 316 -24.29 -15.14 0.01
C ILE A 316 -23.65 -14.33 1.14
N VAL A 317 -22.41 -14.68 1.46
CA VAL A 317 -21.55 -13.91 2.36
C VAL A 317 -20.46 -13.29 1.50
N ALA A 318 -20.25 -11.99 1.58
CA ALA A 318 -19.29 -11.29 0.74
C ALA A 318 -18.40 -10.37 1.55
N ILE A 319 -17.12 -10.24 1.18
CA ILE A 319 -16.29 -9.17 1.76
C ILE A 319 -16.68 -7.83 1.14
N TYR A 320 -16.63 -6.77 1.93
CA TYR A 320 -17.02 -5.41 1.56
C TYR A 320 -16.35 -4.91 0.26
N ALA A 321 -15.09 -5.27 0.00
CA ALA A 321 -14.38 -4.88 -1.23
C ALA A 321 -15.05 -5.39 -2.53
N THR A 322 -15.95 -6.37 -2.46
CA THR A 322 -16.65 -6.93 -3.63
C THR A 322 -17.93 -6.18 -3.99
N LEU A 323 -18.44 -5.28 -3.15
CA LEU A 323 -19.73 -4.62 -3.38
C LEU A 323 -19.88 -3.96 -4.76
N PRO A 324 -18.87 -3.26 -5.32
CA PRO A 324 -19.01 -2.65 -6.65
C PRO A 324 -19.26 -3.67 -7.77
N ILE A 325 -18.55 -4.81 -7.78
CA ILE A 325 -18.76 -5.84 -8.80
C ILE A 325 -20.10 -6.56 -8.61
N LEU A 326 -20.55 -6.73 -7.36
CA LEU A 326 -21.85 -7.34 -7.06
C LEU A 326 -23.00 -6.44 -7.52
N GLU A 327 -22.96 -5.14 -7.20
CA GLU A 327 -23.98 -4.17 -7.63
C GLU A 327 -24.08 -4.11 -9.15
N LYS A 328 -22.94 -3.99 -9.84
CA LYS A 328 -22.87 -3.95 -11.31
C LYS A 328 -23.52 -5.16 -11.99
N ASN A 329 -23.50 -6.32 -11.32
CA ASN A 329 -24.06 -7.56 -11.84
C ASN A 329 -25.45 -7.91 -11.27
N GLY A 330 -26.03 -7.04 -10.44
CA GLY A 330 -27.34 -7.24 -9.84
C GLY A 330 -27.37 -8.37 -8.80
N ILE A 331 -26.28 -8.54 -8.05
CA ILE A 331 -26.15 -9.55 -6.98
C ILE A 331 -26.28 -8.85 -5.63
N LYS A 332 -27.16 -9.36 -4.76
CA LYS A 332 -27.35 -8.87 -3.39
C LYS A 332 -26.82 -9.87 -2.37
N PRO A 333 -25.72 -9.56 -1.66
CA PRO A 333 -25.25 -10.40 -0.57
C PRO A 333 -26.21 -10.34 0.63
N ASP A 334 -26.27 -11.41 1.41
CA ASP A 334 -27.04 -11.46 2.67
C ASP A 334 -26.26 -10.86 3.82
N ILE A 335 -24.97 -11.20 3.88
CA ILE A 335 -24.03 -10.75 4.89
C ILE A 335 -22.83 -10.14 4.20
N VAL A 336 -22.41 -8.97 4.66
CA VAL A 336 -21.18 -8.32 4.22
C VAL A 336 -20.22 -8.18 5.39
N THR A 337 -18.97 -8.61 5.19
CA THR A 337 -17.94 -8.55 6.22
C THR A 337 -16.88 -7.50 5.89
N GLN A 338 -16.34 -6.83 6.92
CA GLN A 338 -15.24 -5.88 6.76
C GLN A 338 -14.31 -5.91 7.98
N TYR A 339 -13.00 -5.87 7.72
CA TYR A 339 -11.97 -5.82 8.75
C TYR A 339 -11.18 -4.52 8.67
N ASP A 340 -10.63 -4.21 7.50
CA ASP A 340 -9.64 -3.14 7.36
C ASP A 340 -10.11 -1.78 7.90
N GLU A 341 -9.23 -1.13 8.64
CA GLU A 341 -9.49 0.12 9.36
C GLU A 341 -9.10 1.39 8.57
N GLN A 342 -8.40 1.23 7.44
CA GLN A 342 -7.76 2.32 6.70
C GLN A 342 -8.72 3.10 5.78
N ASP A 343 -8.66 4.42 5.92
CA ASP A 343 -9.62 5.37 5.34
C ASP A 343 -9.66 5.32 3.81
N ILE A 344 -8.51 5.41 3.13
CA ILE A 344 -8.47 5.52 1.65
C ILE A 344 -9.08 4.29 0.97
N GLN A 345 -8.73 3.08 1.41
CA GLN A 345 -9.13 1.85 0.73
C GLN A 345 -10.61 1.54 0.94
N VAL A 346 -11.10 1.75 2.17
CA VAL A 346 -12.51 1.58 2.52
C VAL A 346 -13.38 2.60 1.78
N LEU A 347 -12.97 3.87 1.75
CA LEU A 347 -13.71 4.94 1.09
C LEU A 347 -13.69 4.85 -0.43
N ASN A 348 -12.57 4.40 -1.02
CA ASN A 348 -12.49 4.13 -2.47
C ASN A 348 -13.51 3.08 -2.93
N THR A 349 -13.94 2.18 -2.05
CA THR A 349 -14.99 1.20 -2.37
C THR A 349 -16.38 1.85 -2.33
N LEU A 350 -16.66 2.72 -1.35
CA LEU A 350 -17.91 3.49 -1.30
C LEU A 350 -18.08 4.37 -2.53
N ASP A 351 -17.02 5.07 -2.94
CA ASP A 351 -17.05 5.99 -4.10
C ASP A 351 -17.27 5.27 -5.45
N LYS A 352 -17.15 3.94 -5.50
CA LYS A 352 -17.39 3.11 -6.69
C LYS A 352 -18.79 2.52 -6.76
N LEU A 353 -19.60 2.66 -5.72
CA LEU A 353 -20.99 2.25 -5.73
C LEU A 353 -21.82 3.25 -6.53
N ASN A 354 -22.78 2.76 -7.32
CA ASN A 354 -23.72 3.60 -8.05
C ASN A 354 -24.82 4.12 -7.13
N ASP A 355 -25.36 3.26 -6.25
CA ASP A 355 -26.36 3.60 -5.23
C ASP A 355 -26.06 2.87 -3.91
N ILE A 356 -25.59 3.60 -2.90
CA ILE A 356 -25.31 3.03 -1.58
C ILE A 356 -26.57 2.41 -0.93
N ASN A 357 -27.77 2.87 -1.29
CA ASN A 357 -29.02 2.33 -0.76
C ASN A 357 -29.34 0.94 -1.32
N TYR A 358 -28.66 0.50 -2.37
CA TYR A 358 -28.80 -0.86 -2.90
C TYR A 358 -28.55 -1.93 -1.81
N PHE A 359 -27.65 -1.63 -0.86
CA PHE A 359 -27.27 -2.51 0.24
C PHE A 359 -27.88 -2.12 1.60
N LYS A 360 -28.83 -1.17 1.66
CA LYS A 360 -29.43 -0.71 2.94
C LYS A 360 -30.03 -1.85 3.77
N ASP A 361 -30.50 -2.90 3.09
CA ASP A 361 -31.13 -4.09 3.66
C ASP A 361 -30.15 -5.25 3.88
N THR A 362 -28.84 -5.03 3.74
CA THR A 362 -27.82 -6.06 3.96
C THR A 362 -27.43 -6.14 5.43
N ILE A 363 -27.12 -7.33 5.95
CA ILE A 363 -26.55 -7.49 7.29
C ILE A 363 -25.04 -7.25 7.21
N PHE A 364 -24.50 -6.44 8.09
CA PHE A 364 -23.07 -6.16 8.13
C PHE A 364 -22.44 -6.76 9.38
N ILE A 365 -21.31 -7.46 9.22
CA ILE A 365 -20.47 -7.95 10.32
C ILE A 365 -19.11 -7.27 10.19
N PHE A 366 -18.87 -6.25 10.99
CA PHE A 366 -17.68 -5.43 10.92
C PHE A 366 -16.74 -5.70 12.10
N ALA A 367 -15.44 -5.63 11.86
CA ALA A 367 -14.49 -5.59 12.96
C ALA A 367 -14.66 -4.29 13.75
N SER A 368 -14.49 -4.35 15.06
CA SER A 368 -14.73 -3.23 15.97
C SER A 368 -13.77 -2.03 15.80
N HIS A 369 -12.81 -2.12 14.87
CA HIS A 369 -11.88 -1.04 14.53
C HIS A 369 -12.10 -0.38 13.17
N VAL A 370 -13.12 -0.82 12.43
CA VAL A 370 -13.45 -0.27 11.10
C VAL A 370 -13.71 1.24 11.19
N ASN A 371 -13.41 1.97 10.12
CA ASN A 371 -13.58 3.41 10.04
C ASN A 371 -15.02 3.88 10.35
N ALA A 372 -15.17 4.94 11.14
CA ALA A 372 -16.46 5.46 11.59
C ALA A 372 -17.36 5.95 10.45
N LYS A 373 -16.79 6.44 9.36
CA LYS A 373 -17.52 6.83 8.14
C LYS A 373 -18.24 5.63 7.52
N LEU A 374 -17.59 4.47 7.50
CA LEU A 374 -18.21 3.24 7.00
C LEU A 374 -19.35 2.79 7.94
N MET A 375 -19.11 2.80 9.25
CA MET A 375 -20.14 2.49 10.25
C MET A 375 -21.39 3.35 10.10
N ASN A 376 -21.23 4.64 9.76
CA ASN A 376 -22.32 5.59 9.57
C ASN A 376 -22.94 5.59 8.16
N SER A 377 -22.36 4.85 7.22
CA SER A 377 -22.87 4.75 5.85
C SER A 377 -24.02 3.76 5.71
N PHE A 378 -24.23 2.90 6.71
CA PHE A 378 -25.29 1.89 6.73
C PHE A 378 -26.15 2.02 8.00
N PRO A 379 -27.40 1.51 8.00
CA PRO A 379 -28.25 1.54 9.18
C PRO A 379 -27.63 0.78 10.35
N LYS A 380 -27.45 1.45 11.49
CA LYS A 380 -26.81 0.90 12.70
C LYS A 380 -27.44 -0.42 13.14
N GLU A 381 -28.76 -0.55 13.03
CA GLU A 381 -29.52 -1.73 13.39
C GLU A 381 -29.08 -2.98 12.62
N ASN A 382 -28.58 -2.83 11.40
CA ASN A 382 -28.11 -3.91 10.53
C ASN A 382 -26.62 -4.25 10.74
N ILE A 383 -25.92 -3.51 11.61
CA ILE A 383 -24.49 -3.70 11.87
C ILE A 383 -24.30 -4.50 13.17
N PHE A 384 -23.61 -5.61 13.02
CA PHE A 384 -23.00 -6.37 14.10
C PHE A 384 -21.49 -6.14 14.08
N ILE A 385 -20.87 -6.14 15.24
CA ILE A 385 -19.43 -6.00 15.38
C ILE A 385 -18.80 -7.20 16.07
N PHE A 386 -17.53 -7.49 15.81
CA PHE A 386 -16.71 -8.43 16.60
C PHE A 386 -15.40 -7.77 17.01
N GLN A 387 -14.81 -8.20 18.12
CA GLN A 387 -13.60 -7.54 18.65
C GLN A 387 -12.37 -7.87 17.81
N ALA A 388 -11.66 -6.83 17.38
CA ALA A 388 -10.36 -6.94 16.74
C ALA A 388 -9.23 -6.55 17.70
N MET A 389 -8.07 -7.19 17.53
CA MET A 389 -6.83 -7.01 18.29
C MET A 389 -6.88 -7.41 19.77
N PHE A 390 -7.83 -6.89 20.54
CA PHE A 390 -7.91 -7.15 21.98
C PHE A 390 -9.34 -7.34 22.48
N GLU A 391 -9.46 -8.16 23.53
CA GLU A 391 -10.71 -8.42 24.21
C GLU A 391 -10.97 -7.29 25.24
N VAL A 392 -11.74 -6.29 24.82
CA VAL A 392 -12.14 -5.16 25.67
C VAL A 392 -13.36 -5.55 26.52
N LYS A 393 -14.35 -6.21 25.91
CA LYS A 393 -15.49 -6.85 26.55
C LYS A 393 -15.21 -8.34 26.77
N GLU A 394 -15.37 -8.80 27.99
CA GLU A 394 -14.91 -10.11 28.44
C GLU A 394 -15.81 -11.25 27.93
N ASN A 395 -15.20 -12.38 27.57
CA ASN A 395 -15.87 -13.60 27.10
C ASN A 395 -16.53 -13.49 25.72
N PHE A 396 -16.18 -12.48 24.93
CA PHE A 396 -16.64 -12.30 23.55
C PHE A 396 -15.61 -12.72 22.51
N GLY A 397 -14.36 -12.96 22.92
CA GLY A 397 -13.29 -13.43 22.05
C GLY A 397 -12.78 -12.34 21.10
N ILE A 398 -11.74 -12.67 20.35
CA ILE A 398 -11.13 -11.83 19.32
C ILE A 398 -10.88 -12.64 18.06
N LEU A 399 -10.90 -11.98 16.90
CA LEU A 399 -10.43 -12.55 15.65
C LEU A 399 -9.48 -11.56 14.96
N THR A 400 -8.30 -12.04 14.58
CA THR A 400 -7.25 -11.25 13.91
C THR A 400 -6.60 -12.06 12.79
N SER A 401 -6.30 -11.40 11.67
CA SER A 401 -5.70 -12.03 10.49
C SER A 401 -5.03 -10.95 9.63
N PRO A 402 -4.09 -11.29 8.73
CA PRO A 402 -3.58 -10.35 7.73
C PRO A 402 -4.64 -9.81 6.76
N SER A 403 -5.79 -10.47 6.58
CA SER A 403 -6.88 -9.98 5.73
C SER A 403 -8.28 -10.38 6.19
N ILE A 404 -9.31 -9.72 5.65
CA ILE A 404 -10.72 -10.06 5.89
C ILE A 404 -11.14 -11.44 5.36
N GLY A 405 -10.39 -12.00 4.39
CA GLY A 405 -10.71 -13.28 3.75
C GLY A 405 -10.75 -14.43 4.75
N GLU A 406 -9.67 -14.62 5.50
CA GLU A 406 -9.55 -15.69 6.50
C GLU A 406 -10.43 -15.41 7.72
N LEU A 407 -10.65 -14.15 8.08
CA LEU A 407 -11.54 -13.80 9.21
C LEU A 407 -12.98 -14.16 8.91
N THR A 408 -13.43 -13.90 7.69
CA THR A 408 -14.77 -14.31 7.27
C THR A 408 -14.87 -15.83 7.25
N TYR A 409 -13.84 -16.53 6.78
CA TYR A 409 -13.78 -18.00 6.90
C TYR A 409 -13.86 -18.47 8.36
N ALA A 410 -13.10 -17.89 9.28
CA ALA A 410 -13.14 -18.22 10.71
C ALA A 410 -14.52 -17.96 11.33
N LEU A 411 -15.16 -16.82 11.02
CA LEU A 411 -16.53 -16.52 11.44
C LEU A 411 -17.51 -17.61 10.98
N LEU A 412 -17.43 -18.03 9.72
CA LEU A 412 -18.31 -19.06 9.16
C LEU A 412 -18.05 -20.45 9.76
N LEU A 413 -16.80 -20.76 10.12
CA LEU A 413 -16.49 -21.96 10.89
C LEU A 413 -17.08 -21.89 12.31
N LEU A 414 -16.94 -20.76 12.99
CA LEU A 414 -17.48 -20.53 14.33
C LEU A 414 -19.02 -20.58 14.33
N PHE A 415 -19.69 -20.12 13.27
CA PHE A 415 -21.15 -20.28 13.10
C PHE A 415 -21.58 -21.71 12.74
N GLN A 416 -20.63 -22.66 12.71
CA GLN A 416 -20.83 -24.07 12.39
C GLN A 416 -21.48 -24.32 11.03
N THR A 417 -21.07 -23.53 10.02
CA THR A 417 -21.56 -23.68 8.65
C THR A 417 -21.39 -25.11 8.16
N LYS A 418 -22.47 -25.76 7.69
CA LYS A 418 -22.46 -27.18 7.28
C LYS A 418 -21.81 -27.39 5.92
N GLU A 419 -22.16 -26.56 4.94
CA GLU A 419 -21.55 -26.57 3.61
C GLU A 419 -21.13 -25.15 3.22
N LEU A 420 -19.81 -24.96 3.04
CA LEU A 420 -19.19 -23.68 2.72
C LEU A 420 -18.46 -23.78 1.38
N TYR A 421 -18.79 -22.88 0.46
CA TYR A 421 -18.23 -22.80 -0.88
C TYR A 421 -17.43 -21.50 -1.01
N LEU A 422 -16.12 -21.59 -1.20
CA LEU A 422 -15.19 -20.46 -1.23
C LEU A 422 -14.91 -20.03 -2.67
N LEU A 423 -15.22 -18.78 -3.02
CA LEU A 423 -14.96 -18.22 -4.35
C LEU A 423 -14.27 -16.86 -4.26
N GLY A 424 -13.11 -16.72 -4.92
CA GLY A 424 -12.30 -15.50 -4.94
C GLY A 424 -11.31 -15.39 -3.77
N LEU A 425 -11.08 -16.46 -3.01
CA LEU A 425 -9.97 -16.57 -2.06
C LEU A 425 -8.74 -17.18 -2.74
N ASP A 426 -8.19 -16.45 -3.70
CA ASP A 426 -7.14 -17.00 -4.58
C ASP A 426 -5.78 -17.12 -3.88
N PHE A 427 -5.36 -16.13 -3.08
CA PHE A 427 -4.01 -16.04 -2.47
C PHE A 427 -2.84 -16.39 -3.41
N ALA A 428 -3.05 -16.12 -4.70
CA ALA A 428 -2.14 -16.39 -5.78
C ALA A 428 -2.35 -15.34 -6.87
N MET A 429 -1.38 -15.23 -7.76
CA MET A 429 -1.52 -14.48 -8.99
C MET A 429 -2.36 -15.30 -9.98
N ASP A 430 -3.27 -14.64 -10.68
CA ASP A 430 -4.00 -15.23 -11.80
C ASP A 430 -3.01 -15.65 -12.90
N VAL A 431 -3.21 -16.85 -13.44
CA VAL A 431 -2.26 -17.48 -14.37
C VAL A 431 -2.18 -16.75 -15.71
N GLU A 432 -3.28 -16.14 -16.16
CA GLU A 432 -3.36 -15.49 -17.47
C GLU A 432 -2.96 -14.01 -17.39
N SER A 433 -3.48 -13.30 -16.39
CA SER A 433 -3.35 -11.85 -16.25
C SER A 433 -2.22 -11.42 -15.29
N GLY A 434 -1.76 -12.31 -14.40
CA GLY A 434 -0.87 -11.95 -13.29
C GLY A 434 -1.54 -11.10 -12.20
N ALA A 435 -2.85 -10.84 -12.30
CA ALA A 435 -3.59 -10.05 -11.34
C ALA A 435 -3.69 -10.76 -9.98
N THR A 436 -3.70 -10.00 -8.89
CA THR A 436 -3.87 -10.54 -7.54
C THR A 436 -5.25 -10.27 -6.95
N HIS A 437 -6.01 -9.35 -7.55
CA HIS A 437 -7.34 -8.91 -7.12
C HIS A 437 -8.22 -8.58 -8.32
N ILE A 438 -9.53 -8.52 -8.13
CA ILE A 438 -10.51 -8.07 -9.14
C ILE A 438 -10.20 -6.67 -9.69
N GLU A 439 -10.57 -6.44 -10.95
CA GLU A 439 -10.37 -5.16 -11.63
C GLU A 439 -11.03 -4.00 -10.86
N GLY A 440 -10.30 -2.91 -10.67
CA GLY A 440 -10.75 -1.77 -9.86
C GLY A 440 -10.48 -1.90 -8.36
N HIS A 441 -9.95 -3.00 -7.84
CA HIS A 441 -9.40 -3.03 -6.47
C HIS A 441 -8.12 -2.19 -6.38
N SER A 442 -7.81 -1.59 -5.22
CA SER A 442 -6.59 -0.77 -5.03
C SER A 442 -5.29 -1.56 -5.29
N GLY A 443 -5.33 -2.89 -5.17
CA GLY A 443 -4.24 -3.82 -5.48
C GLY A 443 -4.24 -4.42 -6.89
N ALA A 444 -5.25 -4.15 -7.73
CA ALA A 444 -5.41 -4.80 -9.04
C ALA A 444 -4.24 -4.53 -10.00
N GLY A 445 -3.63 -3.34 -9.93
CA GLY A 445 -2.50 -2.92 -10.76
C GLY A 445 -1.11 -3.15 -10.15
N ALA A 446 -1.01 -3.75 -8.96
CA ALA A 446 0.28 -3.88 -8.25
C ALA A 446 1.32 -4.69 -9.05
N PHE A 447 0.87 -5.60 -9.92
CA PHE A 447 1.77 -6.47 -10.68
C PHE A 447 2.46 -5.80 -11.88
N ASN A 448 1.82 -4.82 -12.54
CA ASN A 448 2.47 -4.09 -13.63
C ASN A 448 3.73 -3.34 -13.15
N LYS A 449 3.80 -3.01 -11.85
CA LYS A 449 5.00 -2.46 -11.19
C LYS A 449 5.99 -3.51 -10.66
N ILE A 450 5.62 -4.78 -10.57
CA ILE A 450 6.51 -5.87 -10.11
C ILE A 450 7.41 -6.36 -11.25
N LYS A 451 6.92 -6.33 -12.51
CA LYS A 451 7.75 -6.65 -13.69
C LYS A 451 8.88 -5.64 -13.95
N GLU A 452 8.72 -4.38 -13.54
CA GLU A 452 9.76 -3.34 -13.69
C GLU A 452 10.79 -3.35 -12.55
N LEU A 453 10.64 -4.23 -11.54
CA LEU A 453 11.50 -4.28 -10.35
C LEU A 453 12.07 -5.70 -10.10
N GLU A 454 12.51 -6.40 -11.15
CA GLU A 454 13.33 -7.63 -11.06
C GLU A 454 14.75 -7.38 -10.48
N ASP A 455 14.87 -6.47 -9.52
CA ASP A 455 16.10 -6.17 -8.77
C ASP A 455 15.97 -6.53 -7.27
N SER A 456 15.00 -7.36 -6.89
CA SER A 456 14.95 -7.93 -5.54
C SER A 456 15.97 -9.08 -5.40
N SER A 457 17.26 -8.72 -5.40
CA SER A 457 18.34 -9.60 -4.96
C SER A 457 18.15 -10.00 -3.49
N ASP A 458 18.83 -11.07 -3.03
CA ASP A 458 18.81 -11.51 -1.62
C ASP A 458 19.19 -10.40 -0.63
N LYS A 459 19.79 -9.30 -1.10
CA LYS A 459 20.13 -8.12 -0.30
C LYS A 459 18.94 -7.21 0.02
N ASN A 460 17.88 -7.20 -0.80
CA ASN A 460 16.73 -6.29 -0.70
C ASN A 460 15.38 -7.04 -0.72
N TYR A 461 15.21 -8.01 0.19
CA TYR A 461 14.00 -8.83 0.30
C TYR A 461 12.77 -8.02 0.75
N SER A 462 11.63 -8.18 0.07
CA SER A 462 10.40 -7.42 0.29
C SER A 462 9.17 -8.31 0.45
N PHE A 463 8.40 -8.07 1.52
CA PHE A 463 7.18 -8.80 1.85
C PHE A 463 6.07 -8.74 0.78
N ARG A 464 6.04 -7.68 -0.06
CA ARG A 464 4.97 -7.44 -1.06
C ARG A 464 5.44 -7.44 -2.51
N LYS A 465 6.76 -7.42 -2.76
CA LYS A 465 7.31 -7.33 -4.12
C LYS A 465 7.96 -8.63 -4.60
N ASN A 466 8.51 -9.43 -3.68
CA ASN A 466 9.07 -10.73 -4.03
C ASN A 466 7.96 -11.73 -4.39
N THR A 467 8.31 -12.70 -5.23
CA THR A 467 7.40 -13.76 -5.65
C THR A 467 7.88 -15.10 -5.12
N ILE A 468 6.93 -15.96 -4.75
CA ILE A 468 7.16 -17.32 -4.25
C ILE A 468 6.28 -18.30 -5.02
N ILE A 469 6.54 -19.60 -4.88
CA ILE A 469 5.73 -20.67 -5.45
C ILE A 469 5.03 -21.41 -4.30
N VAL A 470 3.74 -21.68 -4.46
CA VAL A 470 2.92 -22.44 -3.50
C VAL A 470 2.09 -23.49 -4.23
N LYS A 471 1.59 -24.50 -3.52
CA LYS A 471 0.71 -25.52 -4.11
C LYS A 471 -0.59 -24.88 -4.63
N GLY A 472 -1.04 -25.27 -5.83
CA GLY A 472 -2.29 -24.78 -6.42
C GLY A 472 -3.52 -25.62 -6.04
N ASN A 473 -4.71 -25.02 -6.11
CA ASN A 473 -5.99 -25.70 -5.86
C ASN A 473 -6.34 -26.69 -6.98
N PHE A 474 -6.29 -26.24 -8.23
CA PHE A 474 -6.52 -27.07 -9.42
C PHE A 474 -5.24 -27.39 -10.20
N LEU A 475 -4.13 -26.73 -9.87
CA LEU A 475 -2.82 -26.87 -10.51
C LEU A 475 -1.80 -27.42 -9.50
N PRO A 476 -0.72 -28.09 -9.95
CA PRO A 476 0.34 -28.56 -9.05
C PRO A 476 0.94 -27.41 -8.21
N GLU A 477 1.19 -26.27 -8.84
CA GLU A 477 1.77 -25.08 -8.24
C GLU A 477 1.22 -23.80 -8.86
N VAL A 478 1.25 -22.71 -8.09
CA VAL A 478 0.84 -21.36 -8.51
C VAL A 478 1.82 -20.33 -7.96
N LYS A 479 1.99 -19.21 -8.69
CA LYS A 479 2.82 -18.09 -8.27
C LYS A 479 2.07 -17.25 -7.24
N SER A 480 2.75 -16.88 -6.17
CA SER A 480 2.21 -16.07 -5.07
C SER A 480 3.26 -15.08 -4.55
N ILE A 481 2.98 -14.43 -3.42
CA ILE A 481 3.85 -13.45 -2.76
C ILE A 481 3.94 -13.75 -1.26
N PRO A 482 5.00 -13.32 -0.54
CA PRO A 482 5.17 -13.63 0.88
C PRO A 482 3.97 -13.26 1.76
N VAL A 483 3.30 -12.12 1.50
CA VAL A 483 2.08 -11.76 2.24
C VAL A 483 0.96 -12.79 2.08
N PHE A 484 0.75 -13.32 0.87
CA PHE A 484 -0.23 -14.36 0.62
C PHE A 484 0.16 -15.71 1.22
N LYS A 485 1.46 -15.99 1.43
CA LYS A 485 1.87 -17.15 2.23
C LYS A 485 1.37 -17.03 3.67
N THR A 486 1.50 -15.86 4.28
CA THR A 486 0.95 -15.61 5.62
C THR A 486 -0.58 -15.77 5.66
N ASN A 487 -1.28 -15.38 4.59
CA ASN A 487 -2.71 -15.60 4.41
C ASN A 487 -3.07 -17.11 4.36
N ILE A 488 -2.37 -17.90 3.53
CA ILE A 488 -2.54 -19.35 3.42
C ILE A 488 -2.26 -20.06 4.76
N ASP A 489 -1.20 -19.66 5.46
CA ASP A 489 -0.83 -20.25 6.74
C ASP A 489 -1.85 -19.92 7.84
N THR A 490 -2.38 -18.70 7.86
CA THR A 490 -3.46 -18.29 8.77
C THR A 490 -4.75 -19.07 8.48
N PHE A 491 -5.10 -19.28 7.20
CA PHE A 491 -6.25 -20.12 6.83
C PHE A 491 -6.11 -21.55 7.35
N ALA A 492 -4.91 -22.15 7.23
CA ALA A 492 -4.64 -23.49 7.74
C ALA A 492 -4.76 -23.55 9.27
N GLN A 493 -4.25 -22.55 9.98
CA GLN A 493 -4.40 -22.45 11.45
C GLN A 493 -5.86 -22.34 11.88
N PHE A 494 -6.66 -21.47 11.24
CA PHE A 494 -8.10 -21.38 11.56
C PHE A 494 -8.85 -22.68 11.24
N THR A 495 -8.44 -23.39 10.21
CA THR A 495 -8.99 -24.71 9.91
C THR A 495 -8.70 -25.69 11.03
N GLU A 496 -7.46 -25.74 11.52
CA GLU A 496 -7.06 -26.59 12.65
C GLU A 496 -7.81 -26.23 13.94
N PHE A 497 -7.99 -24.93 14.23
CA PHE A 497 -8.62 -24.48 15.47
C PHE A 497 -10.16 -24.60 15.47
N TYR A 498 -10.81 -24.34 14.33
CA TYR A 498 -12.24 -24.12 14.31
C TYR A 498 -13.04 -25.10 13.44
N LYS A 499 -12.43 -25.78 12.47
CA LYS A 499 -13.20 -26.67 11.58
C LYS A 499 -13.48 -28.02 12.26
N ASP A 500 -14.74 -28.44 12.20
CA ASP A 500 -15.16 -29.77 12.64
C ASP A 500 -15.41 -30.73 11.46
N GLU A 501 -15.49 -32.04 11.75
CA GLU A 501 -15.83 -33.07 10.76
C GLU A 501 -17.23 -32.89 10.17
N SER A 502 -18.15 -32.25 10.91
CA SER A 502 -19.51 -31.96 10.45
C SER A 502 -19.60 -30.86 9.38
N GLN A 503 -18.49 -30.18 9.09
CA GLN A 503 -18.41 -29.07 8.16
C GLN A 503 -17.66 -29.48 6.89
N LYS A 504 -18.26 -29.22 5.74
CA LYS A 504 -17.63 -29.40 4.43
C LYS A 504 -17.27 -28.04 3.85
N VAL A 505 -16.00 -27.87 3.50
CA VAL A 505 -15.47 -26.65 2.91
C VAL A 505 -14.96 -27.00 1.52
N TYR A 506 -15.45 -26.30 0.51
CA TYR A 506 -15.10 -26.48 -0.90
C TYR A 506 -14.38 -25.24 -1.42
N ASN A 507 -13.24 -25.41 -2.07
CA ASN A 507 -12.51 -24.33 -2.72
C ASN A 507 -12.80 -24.32 -4.21
N LEU A 508 -13.55 -23.30 -4.65
CA LEU A 508 -13.96 -23.09 -6.04
C LEU A 508 -12.95 -22.25 -6.84
N SER A 509 -11.91 -21.71 -6.17
CA SER A 509 -11.01 -20.71 -6.74
C SER A 509 -9.83 -21.36 -7.46
N ASN A 510 -9.42 -20.81 -8.61
CA ASN A 510 -8.22 -21.23 -9.34
C ASN A 510 -6.97 -20.52 -8.79
N GLY A 511 -6.72 -20.71 -7.49
CA GLY A 511 -5.62 -20.09 -6.76
C GLY A 511 -4.81 -21.10 -5.95
N ALA A 512 -4.33 -20.69 -4.78
CA ALA A 512 -3.59 -21.55 -3.86
C ALA A 512 -4.47 -22.66 -3.28
N TYR A 513 -3.84 -23.80 -3.00
CA TYR A 513 -4.44 -24.88 -2.21
C TYR A 513 -4.62 -24.41 -0.76
N LEU A 514 -5.83 -24.60 -0.23
CA LEU A 514 -6.17 -24.23 1.14
C LEU A 514 -6.40 -25.50 1.96
N SER A 515 -5.59 -25.69 3.01
CA SER A 515 -5.63 -26.91 3.83
C SER A 515 -7.01 -27.14 4.45
N GLY A 516 -7.54 -28.35 4.32
CA GLY A 516 -8.87 -28.74 4.83
C GLY A 516 -10.06 -28.28 3.99
N ALA A 517 -9.83 -27.62 2.85
CA ALA A 517 -10.84 -27.37 1.82
C ALA A 517 -10.68 -28.38 0.66
N VAL A 518 -11.80 -28.87 0.13
CA VAL A 518 -11.84 -29.80 -1.01
C VAL A 518 -11.87 -28.98 -2.32
N PRO A 519 -10.91 -29.15 -3.25
CA PRO A 519 -11.00 -28.54 -4.57
C PRO A 519 -12.25 -29.02 -5.29
N LEU A 520 -13.11 -28.10 -5.74
CA LEU A 520 -14.35 -28.42 -6.45
C LEU A 520 -14.56 -27.40 -7.58
N ARG A 521 -14.79 -27.86 -8.80
CA ARG A 521 -15.11 -26.95 -9.92
C ARG A 521 -16.57 -26.57 -9.88
N ILE A 522 -16.91 -25.38 -10.38
CA ILE A 522 -18.29 -24.86 -10.33
C ILE A 522 -19.27 -25.72 -11.14
N GLU A 523 -18.79 -26.41 -12.18
CA GLU A 523 -19.60 -27.29 -13.01
C GLU A 523 -19.95 -28.61 -12.31
N ASP A 524 -19.20 -28.98 -11.28
CA ASP A 524 -19.35 -30.24 -10.54
C ASP A 524 -20.28 -30.09 -9.32
N ILE A 525 -20.87 -28.90 -9.10
CA ILE A 525 -21.76 -28.65 -7.97
C ILE A 525 -23.15 -29.24 -8.26
N ASP A 526 -23.60 -30.17 -7.42
CA ASP A 526 -24.95 -30.73 -7.49
C ASP A 526 -25.96 -29.86 -6.75
N PHE A 527 -26.78 -29.13 -7.52
CA PHE A 527 -27.85 -28.29 -7.00
C PHE A 527 -29.15 -29.04 -6.66
N SER A 528 -29.25 -30.34 -6.90
CA SER A 528 -30.50 -31.10 -6.75
C SER A 528 -31.05 -31.09 -5.31
N THR A 529 -30.17 -30.93 -4.33
CA THR A 529 -30.48 -30.94 -2.89
C THR A 529 -30.62 -29.53 -2.30
N PHE A 530 -30.39 -28.47 -3.09
CA PHE A 530 -30.33 -27.11 -2.58
C PHE A 530 -31.74 -26.52 -2.40
N PRO A 531 -32.08 -26.01 -1.20
CA PRO A 531 -33.35 -25.36 -1.00
C PRO A 531 -33.39 -24.01 -1.73
N LYS A 532 -34.52 -23.69 -2.38
CA LYS A 532 -34.77 -22.32 -2.85
C LYS A 532 -34.93 -21.39 -1.66
N LYS A 533 -34.30 -20.22 -1.74
CA LYS A 533 -34.30 -19.21 -0.69
C LYS A 533 -35.49 -18.26 -0.82
N ASP A 534 -36.32 -18.21 0.22
CA ASP A 534 -37.19 -17.05 0.47
C ASP A 534 -36.34 -15.95 1.13
N GLN A 535 -36.02 -14.90 0.38
CA GLN A 535 -35.04 -13.89 0.77
C GLN A 535 -35.43 -13.15 2.06
N GLU A 536 -36.70 -12.77 2.24
CA GLU A 536 -37.12 -11.92 3.36
C GLU A 536 -37.23 -12.70 4.68
N SER A 537 -37.88 -13.87 4.65
CA SER A 537 -37.96 -14.75 5.81
C SER A 537 -36.56 -15.14 6.30
N TYR A 538 -35.67 -15.45 5.36
CA TYR A 538 -34.36 -15.97 5.71
C TYR A 538 -33.39 -14.91 6.25
N LYS A 539 -33.41 -13.69 5.72
CA LYS A 539 -32.65 -12.57 6.31
C LYS A 539 -33.04 -12.35 7.77
N ASN A 540 -34.33 -12.40 8.09
CA ASN A 540 -34.83 -12.26 9.46
C ASN A 540 -34.37 -13.41 10.37
N GLU A 541 -34.24 -14.64 9.84
CA GLU A 541 -33.68 -15.77 10.58
C GLU A 541 -32.19 -15.55 10.89
N ILE A 542 -31.39 -15.11 9.92
CA ILE A 542 -29.96 -14.77 10.13
C ILE A 542 -29.83 -13.67 11.19
N PHE A 543 -30.59 -12.59 11.05
CA PHE A 543 -30.55 -11.47 11.98
C PHE A 543 -30.84 -11.91 13.42
N LYS A 544 -31.92 -12.67 13.63
CA LYS A 544 -32.29 -13.19 14.96
C LYS A 544 -31.25 -14.15 15.52
N ALA A 545 -30.63 -14.98 14.69
CA ALA A 545 -29.58 -15.90 15.11
C ALA A 545 -28.33 -15.13 15.58
N LEU A 546 -27.90 -14.11 14.84
CA LEU A 546 -26.78 -13.24 15.22
C LEU A 546 -27.09 -12.41 16.46
N GLU A 547 -28.31 -11.86 16.56
CA GLU A 547 -28.77 -11.15 17.75
C GLU A 547 -28.77 -12.04 18.99
N GLY A 548 -29.15 -13.31 18.86
CA GLY A 548 -29.15 -14.28 19.96
C GLY A 548 -27.76 -14.60 20.54
N ILE A 549 -26.67 -14.27 19.83
CA ILE A 549 -25.30 -14.43 20.31
C ILE A 549 -24.58 -13.08 20.52
N SER A 550 -25.34 -11.99 20.57
CA SER A 550 -24.80 -10.63 20.71
C SER A 550 -25.14 -9.97 22.06
N GLU A 551 -24.30 -9.05 22.50
CA GLU A 551 -24.59 -8.13 23.62
C GLU A 551 -24.31 -6.66 23.22
N ILE A 552 -24.85 -5.72 24.01
CA ILE A 552 -24.58 -4.28 23.89
C ILE A 552 -23.97 -3.75 25.19
N GLY A 553 -23.06 -2.77 25.06
CA GLY A 553 -22.46 -2.10 26.22
C GLY A 553 -21.63 -3.00 27.13
N TYR A 554 -21.16 -2.42 28.23
CA TYR A 554 -20.41 -3.12 29.26
C TYR A 554 -21.30 -3.61 30.40
N ASN A 555 -21.07 -4.84 30.86
CA ASN A 555 -21.66 -5.37 32.08
C ASN A 555 -20.72 -5.16 33.29
N GLU A 556 -21.13 -5.56 34.49
CA GLU A 556 -20.34 -5.37 35.71
C GLU A 556 -18.97 -6.08 35.68
N LYS A 557 -18.89 -7.27 35.09
CA LYS A 557 -17.64 -8.03 34.98
C LYS A 557 -16.65 -7.35 34.03
N ASP A 558 -17.14 -6.81 32.92
CA ASP A 558 -16.34 -6.01 32.00
C ASP A 558 -15.71 -4.81 32.73
N LEU A 559 -16.52 -4.09 33.53
CA LEU A 559 -16.06 -2.95 34.32
C LEU A 559 -15.07 -3.35 35.43
N GLU A 560 -15.22 -4.53 36.02
CA GLU A 560 -14.24 -5.09 36.98
C GLU A 560 -12.91 -5.40 36.30
N LYS A 561 -12.94 -6.06 35.13
CA LYS A 561 -11.75 -6.36 34.35
C LYS A 561 -11.00 -5.09 33.92
N ILE A 562 -11.72 -4.06 33.49
CA ILE A 562 -11.09 -2.75 33.19
C ILE A 562 -10.42 -2.17 34.43
N ASN A 563 -10.97 -2.33 35.65
CA ASN A 563 -10.29 -1.88 36.87
C ASN A 563 -9.01 -2.63 37.15
N LEU A 564 -8.99 -3.94 36.90
CA LEU A 564 -7.77 -4.73 37.00
C LEU A 564 -6.74 -4.26 35.97
N LYS A 565 -7.15 -3.98 34.73
CA LYS A 565 -6.26 -3.38 33.71
C LYS A 565 -5.67 -2.06 34.22
N LEU A 566 -6.49 -1.16 34.78
CA LEU A 566 -6.03 0.13 35.33
C LEU A 566 -5.12 -0.03 36.56
N SER A 567 -5.28 -1.07 37.38
CA SER A 567 -4.37 -1.33 38.51
C SER A 567 -2.99 -1.79 38.02
N GLY A 568 -2.94 -2.64 36.97
CA GLY A 568 -1.70 -3.01 36.30
C GLY A 568 -0.98 -1.80 35.69
N VAL A 569 -1.72 -0.91 35.03
CA VAL A 569 -1.18 0.36 34.50
C VAL A 569 -0.47 1.17 35.59
N LYS A 570 -1.09 1.33 36.76
CA LYS A 570 -0.50 2.07 37.88
C LYS A 570 0.79 1.43 38.37
N LYS A 571 0.87 0.09 38.39
CA LYS A 571 2.10 -0.64 38.74
C LYS A 571 3.19 -0.33 37.71
N MET A 572 2.89 -0.36 36.41
CA MET A 572 3.86 -0.02 35.36
C MET A 572 4.35 1.44 35.45
N LYS A 573 3.44 2.40 35.63
CA LYS A 573 3.81 3.81 35.84
C LYS A 573 4.78 3.98 37.01
N LYS A 574 4.55 3.28 38.13
CA LYS A 574 5.45 3.30 39.29
C LYS A 574 6.88 2.83 38.94
N HIS A 575 7.02 1.77 38.13
CA HIS A 575 8.35 1.31 37.68
C HIS A 575 9.03 2.35 36.79
N LEU A 576 8.31 2.99 35.87
CA LEU A 576 8.86 4.06 35.03
C LEU A 576 9.26 5.31 35.83
N GLU A 577 8.45 5.71 36.81
CA GLU A 577 8.78 6.83 37.71
C GLU A 577 10.00 6.53 38.59
N GLN A 578 10.16 5.29 39.05
CA GLN A 578 11.35 4.86 39.78
C GLN A 578 12.60 4.95 38.90
N PHE A 579 12.50 4.50 37.65
CA PHE A 579 13.57 4.63 36.68
C PHE A 579 13.93 6.08 36.37
N GLN A 580 12.93 6.94 36.16
CA GLN A 580 13.13 8.37 35.91
C GLN A 580 13.82 9.12 37.06
N LYS A 581 13.64 8.66 38.31
CA LYS A 581 14.27 9.26 39.49
C LYS A 581 15.78 9.03 39.57
N ILE A 582 16.32 8.08 38.81
CA ILE A 582 17.76 7.80 38.79
C ILE A 582 18.46 8.88 37.98
N LYS A 583 19.15 9.79 38.68
CA LYS A 583 19.76 10.99 38.06
C LYS A 583 21.15 10.78 37.50
N LYS A 584 21.87 9.75 37.95
CA LYS A 584 23.26 9.48 37.58
C LYS A 584 23.50 7.98 37.55
N TYR A 585 24.27 7.55 36.55
CA TYR A 585 24.81 6.20 36.41
C TYR A 585 26.33 6.28 36.44
N ASN A 586 26.99 5.34 37.10
CA ASN A 586 28.45 5.33 37.25
C ASN A 586 29.13 4.97 35.91
N ASN A 587 28.54 4.02 35.18
CA ASN A 587 28.99 3.54 33.86
C ASN A 587 27.78 3.08 33.01
N PHE A 588 28.04 2.62 31.77
CA PHE A 588 26.99 2.15 30.86
C PHE A 588 26.37 0.84 31.31
N ASP A 589 27.17 -0.07 31.85
CA ASP A 589 26.68 -1.39 32.26
C ASP A 589 25.64 -1.27 33.39
N GLU A 590 25.81 -0.33 34.32
CA GLU A 590 24.83 -0.02 35.36
C GLU A 590 23.51 0.50 34.75
N TYR A 591 23.61 1.37 33.74
CA TYR A 591 22.44 1.86 33.03
C TYR A 591 21.71 0.74 32.28
N GLN A 592 22.46 -0.07 31.53
CA GLN A 592 21.95 -1.20 30.76
C GLN A 592 21.22 -2.21 31.66
N ASN A 593 21.85 -2.62 32.76
CA ASN A 593 21.25 -3.53 33.73
C ASN A 593 19.97 -2.93 34.34
N THR A 594 19.97 -1.64 34.64
CA THR A 594 18.78 -0.95 35.14
C THR A 594 17.66 -0.93 34.09
N LEU A 595 17.98 -0.63 32.84
CA LEU A 595 17.00 -0.64 31.73
C LEU A 595 16.43 -2.05 31.50
N ILE A 596 17.26 -3.10 31.50
CA ILE A 596 16.81 -4.49 31.42
C ILE A 596 15.80 -4.81 32.53
N ASN A 597 16.08 -4.42 33.78
CA ASN A 597 15.18 -4.66 34.90
C ASN A 597 13.82 -3.95 34.73
N VAL A 598 13.83 -2.72 34.20
CA VAL A 598 12.60 -1.97 33.91
C VAL A 598 11.82 -2.63 32.77
N VAL A 599 12.50 -3.02 31.69
CA VAL A 599 11.90 -3.75 30.57
C VAL A 599 11.28 -5.06 31.06
N GLN A 600 11.97 -5.81 31.91
CA GLN A 600 11.42 -7.02 32.54
C GLN A 600 10.16 -6.75 33.35
N SER A 601 10.19 -5.71 34.18
CA SER A 601 9.07 -5.33 35.06
C SER A 601 7.84 -4.83 34.30
N VAL A 602 8.06 -4.16 33.17
CA VAL A 602 7.00 -3.51 32.38
C VAL A 602 6.46 -4.44 31.29
N LEU A 603 7.32 -5.16 30.57
CA LEU A 603 6.91 -5.96 29.42
C LEU A 603 6.58 -7.42 29.78
N PHE A 604 7.28 -8.02 30.74
CA PHE A 604 7.27 -9.49 30.92
C PHE A 604 6.73 -9.97 32.26
N GLU A 605 6.75 -9.14 33.32
CA GLU A 605 6.06 -9.49 34.57
C GLU A 605 4.55 -9.62 34.32
N LYS A 606 3.95 -10.72 34.80
CA LYS A 606 2.51 -10.96 34.66
C LYS A 606 1.70 -9.82 35.30
N GLN A 607 0.89 -9.14 34.49
CA GLN A 607 0.05 -8.02 34.89
C GLN A 607 -1.39 -8.23 34.39
N HIS A 608 -2.34 -7.47 34.89
CA HIS A 608 -3.72 -7.54 34.42
C HIS A 608 -3.97 -6.79 33.10
N CYS A 609 -3.00 -6.01 32.62
CA CYS A 609 -3.07 -5.19 31.39
C CYS A 609 -2.15 -5.74 30.28
N GLU A 610 -2.31 -7.01 29.93
CA GLU A 610 -1.55 -7.72 28.88
C GLU A 610 -1.64 -7.01 27.51
N ASP A 611 -2.77 -6.37 27.20
CA ASP A 611 -2.95 -5.54 26.00
C ASP A 611 -1.91 -4.40 25.94
N LEU A 612 -1.71 -3.69 27.05
CA LEU A 612 -0.71 -2.63 27.17
C LEU A 612 0.72 -3.20 27.08
N GLN A 613 0.97 -4.37 27.67
CA GLN A 613 2.28 -5.04 27.56
C GLN A 613 2.60 -5.35 26.09
N SER A 614 1.61 -5.83 25.35
CA SER A 614 1.75 -6.13 23.92
C SER A 614 2.04 -4.87 23.09
N ILE A 615 1.38 -3.75 23.40
CA ILE A 615 1.63 -2.45 22.75
C ILE A 615 3.03 -1.92 23.08
N LEU A 616 3.43 -1.98 24.35
CA LEU A 616 4.76 -1.55 24.77
C LEU A 616 5.84 -2.45 24.15
N LEU A 617 5.61 -3.76 24.04
CA LEU A 617 6.52 -4.69 23.36
C LEU A 617 6.65 -4.36 21.87
N ASN A 618 5.55 -3.98 21.20
CA ASN A 618 5.57 -3.52 19.81
C ASN A 618 6.47 -2.28 19.64
N TYR A 619 6.30 -1.25 20.47
CA TYR A 619 7.17 -0.07 20.47
C TYR A 619 8.63 -0.44 20.81
N SER A 620 8.84 -1.27 21.84
CA SER A 620 10.17 -1.72 22.26
C SER A 620 10.89 -2.51 21.17
N SER A 621 10.16 -3.30 20.37
CA SER A 621 10.72 -4.06 19.25
C SER A 621 11.28 -3.17 18.14
N HIS A 622 10.81 -1.92 18.02
CA HIS A 622 11.35 -0.93 17.08
C HIS A 622 12.54 -0.13 17.63
N ASN A 623 12.68 -0.01 18.94
CA ASN A 623 13.54 1.01 19.55
C ASN A 623 14.64 0.45 20.46
N LEU A 624 14.36 -0.60 21.25
CA LEU A 624 15.34 -1.08 22.22
C LEU A 624 16.59 -1.60 21.53
N HIS A 625 16.46 -2.35 20.44
CA HIS A 625 17.62 -2.88 19.73
C HIS A 625 18.54 -1.78 19.17
N TYR A 626 18.03 -0.60 18.81
CA TYR A 626 18.87 0.56 18.48
C TYR A 626 19.65 1.08 19.69
N ILE A 627 19.00 1.18 20.84
CA ILE A 627 19.62 1.67 22.08
C ILE A 627 20.76 0.74 22.51
N PHE A 628 20.50 -0.57 22.55
CA PHE A 628 21.50 -1.56 22.93
C PHE A 628 22.64 -1.63 21.90
N TYR A 629 22.32 -1.56 20.61
CA TYR A 629 23.34 -1.50 19.55
C TYR A 629 24.30 -0.32 19.72
N LEU A 630 23.80 0.88 20.01
CA LEU A 630 24.65 2.04 20.28
C LEU A 630 25.61 1.82 21.46
N PHE A 631 25.18 1.03 22.45
CA PHE A 631 26.01 0.71 23.61
C PHE A 631 27.06 -0.36 23.32
N ASP A 632 26.75 -1.31 22.43
CA ASP A 632 27.68 -2.37 22.03
C ASP A 632 28.77 -1.87 21.07
N LEU A 633 28.57 -0.74 20.39
CA LEU A 633 29.59 -0.15 19.50
C LEU A 633 30.88 0.23 20.25
N ASP A 634 32.01 -0.05 19.63
CA ASP A 634 33.33 0.35 20.12
C ASP A 634 33.63 1.80 19.74
N SER A 635 33.20 2.75 20.58
CA SER A 635 33.34 4.20 20.33
C SER A 635 34.15 4.91 21.42
N GLU A 636 35.00 5.86 21.03
CA GLU A 636 35.76 6.75 21.93
C GLU A 636 34.91 7.85 22.60
N ASN A 637 33.64 8.02 22.21
CA ASN A 637 32.77 9.08 22.73
C ASN A 637 32.43 8.90 24.22
N ASP A 638 32.28 10.02 24.95
CA ASP A 638 31.75 10.04 26.32
C ASP A 638 30.26 9.69 26.31
N LYS A 639 29.98 8.39 26.22
CA LYS A 639 28.65 7.79 26.16
C LYS A 639 27.77 8.23 27.35
N LYS A 640 28.31 8.82 28.44
CA LYS A 640 27.53 9.24 29.64
C LYS A 640 26.55 10.35 29.28
N LYS A 641 26.91 11.15 28.28
CA LYS A 641 26.05 12.21 27.72
C LYS A 641 24.86 11.63 26.96
N TYR A 642 24.96 10.42 26.42
CA TYR A 642 23.89 9.76 25.68
C TYR A 642 22.78 9.24 26.59
N ILE A 643 23.12 8.77 27.79
CA ILE A 643 22.18 8.17 28.74
C ILE A 643 21.02 9.14 29.04
N TYR A 644 21.31 10.42 29.26
CA TYR A 644 20.27 11.40 29.60
C TYR A 644 19.26 11.61 28.46
N GLU A 645 19.74 11.83 27.24
CA GLU A 645 18.87 12.06 26.09
C GLU A 645 18.10 10.81 25.68
N ILE A 646 18.73 9.62 25.70
CA ILE A 646 18.05 8.35 25.45
C ILE A 646 16.95 8.11 26.47
N ASN A 647 17.24 8.28 27.76
CA ASN A 647 16.24 8.10 28.82
C ASN A 647 15.07 9.06 28.66
N LYS A 648 15.36 10.33 28.40
CA LYS A 648 14.35 11.35 28.20
C LYS A 648 13.44 11.00 27.02
N ASN A 649 14.02 10.64 25.87
CA ASN A 649 13.28 10.29 24.67
C ASN A 649 12.45 9.02 24.88
N LEU A 650 13.05 7.97 25.44
CA LEU A 650 12.38 6.70 25.72
C LEU A 650 11.23 6.86 26.72
N LEU A 651 11.49 7.46 27.88
CA LEU A 651 10.48 7.64 28.93
C LEU A 651 9.32 8.52 28.51
N THR A 652 9.59 9.54 27.69
CA THR A 652 8.52 10.40 27.14
C THR A 652 7.58 9.56 26.29
N GLN A 653 8.11 8.74 25.37
CA GLN A 653 7.28 7.91 24.49
C GLN A 653 6.56 6.78 25.26
N LEU A 654 7.23 6.09 26.19
CA LEU A 654 6.59 5.06 27.01
C LEU A 654 5.44 5.64 27.86
N ASN A 655 5.61 6.82 28.44
CA ASN A 655 4.55 7.48 29.20
C ASN A 655 3.35 7.86 28.32
N LYS A 656 3.61 8.43 27.14
CA LYS A 656 2.57 8.70 26.15
C LYS A 656 1.77 7.42 25.86
N ILE A 657 2.46 6.31 25.55
CA ILE A 657 1.85 5.00 25.23
C ILE A 657 0.90 4.54 26.33
N ILE A 658 1.35 4.62 27.59
CA ILE A 658 0.53 4.22 28.73
C ILE A 658 -0.69 5.12 28.89
N ASP A 659 -0.51 6.44 28.78
CA ASP A 659 -1.60 7.40 29.00
C ASP A 659 -2.69 7.26 27.93
N THR A 660 -2.30 7.08 26.67
CA THR A 660 -3.21 6.82 25.55
C THR A 660 -3.94 5.50 25.68
N TYR A 661 -3.29 4.45 26.17
CA TYR A 661 -3.96 3.18 26.45
C TYR A 661 -5.11 3.38 27.43
N VAL A 662 -4.87 4.08 28.54
CA VAL A 662 -5.89 4.35 29.56
C VAL A 662 -7.06 5.13 28.98
N ILE A 663 -6.78 6.14 28.15
CA ILE A 663 -7.80 6.91 27.43
C ILE A 663 -8.61 6.00 26.50
N SER A 664 -7.94 5.17 25.72
CA SER A 664 -8.57 4.30 24.71
C SER A 664 -9.54 3.29 25.32
N ILE A 665 -9.23 2.72 26.49
CA ILE A 665 -10.10 1.73 27.16
C ILE A 665 -11.14 2.33 28.11
N SER A 666 -11.02 3.63 28.46
CA SER A 666 -11.84 4.24 29.52
C SER A 666 -12.69 5.42 29.04
N TYR A 667 -12.46 5.94 27.83
CA TYR A 667 -13.24 7.04 27.31
C TYR A 667 -14.71 6.63 27.06
N SER A 668 -15.63 7.57 27.22
CA SER A 668 -17.05 7.38 26.96
C SER A 668 -17.67 8.75 26.72
N SER A 669 -18.60 8.83 25.76
CA SER A 669 -19.37 10.05 25.50
C SER A 669 -20.49 10.31 26.51
N ASP A 670 -20.89 9.29 27.29
CA ASP A 670 -21.78 9.48 28.43
C ASP A 670 -21.02 10.06 29.64
N GLU A 671 -21.35 11.31 30.01
CA GLU A 671 -20.81 12.01 31.18
C GLU A 671 -20.98 11.24 32.50
N ASN A 672 -22.05 10.44 32.59
CA ASN A 672 -22.36 9.67 33.80
C ASN A 672 -21.61 8.34 33.88
N SER A 673 -20.93 7.95 32.80
CA SER A 673 -20.20 6.69 32.69
C SER A 673 -19.19 6.51 33.81
N ILE A 674 -19.19 5.31 34.39
CA ILE A 674 -18.22 4.90 35.41
C ILE A 674 -16.80 4.92 34.82
N LEU A 675 -16.65 4.58 33.53
CA LEU A 675 -15.34 4.56 32.85
C LEU A 675 -14.78 5.96 32.70
N LEU A 676 -15.59 6.93 32.25
CA LEU A 676 -15.15 8.32 32.12
C LEU A 676 -14.78 8.92 33.48
N LYS A 677 -15.53 8.63 34.54
CA LYS A 677 -15.18 9.05 35.92
C LYS A 677 -13.83 8.51 36.37
N LYS A 678 -13.52 7.24 36.06
CA LYS A 678 -12.22 6.61 36.36
C LYS A 678 -11.09 7.22 35.54
N LEU A 679 -11.33 7.47 34.25
CA LEU A 679 -10.38 8.16 33.38
C LEU A 679 -10.02 9.53 33.95
N ASN A 680 -11.03 10.34 34.29
CA ASN A 680 -10.80 11.68 34.88
C ASN A 680 -10.04 11.62 36.21
N LYS A 681 -10.29 10.60 37.04
CA LYS A 681 -9.49 10.37 38.26
C LYS A 681 -8.02 10.07 37.93
N TYR A 682 -7.77 9.22 36.94
CA TYR A 682 -6.42 8.88 36.49
C TYR A 682 -5.68 10.12 35.94
N LEU A 683 -6.33 10.87 35.04
CA LEU A 683 -5.77 12.10 34.46
C LEU A 683 -5.40 13.10 35.56
N LYS A 684 -6.24 13.24 36.58
CA LYS A 684 -5.97 14.09 37.75
C LYS A 684 -4.80 13.58 38.60
N GLU A 685 -4.73 12.27 38.87
CA GLU A 685 -3.69 11.64 39.69
C GLU A 685 -2.30 11.84 39.09
N TYR A 686 -2.18 11.71 37.77
CA TYR A 686 -0.91 11.87 37.03
C TYR A 686 -0.73 13.26 36.40
N SER A 687 -1.60 14.22 36.70
CA SER A 687 -1.55 15.60 36.20
C SER A 687 -1.49 15.72 34.66
N ILE A 688 -2.22 14.87 33.96
CA ILE A 688 -2.29 14.82 32.50
C ILE A 688 -3.35 15.85 32.04
N LYS A 689 -2.92 16.93 31.39
CA LYS A 689 -3.80 18.04 30.93
C LYS A 689 -3.69 18.36 29.44
N ASN A 690 -2.90 17.58 28.70
CA ASN A 690 -2.43 17.97 27.37
C ASN A 690 -3.52 17.81 26.29
N SER A 691 -3.63 18.81 25.39
CA SER A 691 -4.57 18.82 24.26
C SER A 691 -4.33 17.70 23.25
N ILE A 692 -3.10 17.19 23.12
CA ILE A 692 -2.74 16.10 22.20
C ILE A 692 -3.67 14.89 22.33
N TYR A 693 -4.10 14.57 23.55
CA TYR A 693 -4.95 13.41 23.82
C TYR A 693 -6.41 13.58 23.34
N SER A 694 -6.78 14.76 22.86
CA SER A 694 -8.10 15.02 22.26
C SER A 694 -8.13 14.70 20.75
N GLU A 695 -6.96 14.54 20.11
CA GLU A 695 -6.83 14.35 18.65
C GLU A 695 -7.58 13.15 18.07
N PRO A 696 -7.59 11.95 18.69
CA PRO A 696 -8.36 10.81 18.17
C PRO A 696 -9.85 11.15 18.02
N PHE A 697 -10.41 11.89 18.98
CA PHE A 697 -11.81 12.28 18.95
C PHE A 697 -12.08 13.34 17.89
N PHE A 698 -11.16 14.30 17.69
CA PHE A 698 -11.26 15.23 16.55
C PHE A 698 -11.25 14.48 15.22
N LYS A 699 -10.35 13.51 15.06
CA LYS A 699 -10.29 12.66 13.86
C LYS A 699 -11.61 11.90 13.65
N GLU A 700 -12.17 11.29 14.69
CA GLU A 700 -13.45 10.59 14.60
C GLU A 700 -14.61 11.56 14.26
N LEU A 701 -14.66 12.75 14.88
CA LEU A 701 -15.65 13.79 14.56
C LEU A 701 -15.58 14.21 13.09
N VAL A 702 -14.38 14.35 12.51
CA VAL A 702 -14.18 14.64 11.08
C VAL A 702 -14.68 13.50 10.21
N GLU A 703 -14.30 12.26 10.53
CA GLU A 703 -14.66 11.07 9.75
C GLU A 703 -16.17 10.83 9.73
N THR A 704 -16.87 11.22 10.78
CA THR A 704 -18.34 11.09 10.89
C THR A 704 -19.14 12.19 10.19
N SER A 705 -18.47 13.18 9.58
CA SER A 705 -19.11 14.26 8.83
C SER A 705 -19.84 13.75 7.58
N LYS A 706 -21.04 14.29 7.32
CA LYS A 706 -21.75 14.06 6.05
C LYS A 706 -21.28 15.08 5.01
N ARG A 707 -21.08 14.65 3.77
CA ARG A 707 -20.93 15.58 2.63
C ARG A 707 -22.31 16.18 2.31
N GLY A 708 -22.49 17.49 2.49
CA GLY A 708 -23.73 18.20 2.11
C GLY A 708 -23.94 19.47 2.94
N TYR A 709 -24.52 20.51 2.31
CA TYR A 709 -24.79 21.78 2.98
C TYR A 709 -25.79 21.60 4.13
N GLN A 710 -25.37 21.86 5.36
CA GLN A 710 -26.27 21.90 6.51
C GLN A 710 -26.53 23.36 6.89
N TYR A 711 -27.76 23.82 6.63
CA TYR A 711 -28.22 25.20 6.87
C TYR A 711 -28.91 25.38 8.24
N ASP A 712 -29.28 24.28 8.87
CA ASP A 712 -30.07 24.30 10.11
C ASP A 712 -29.13 24.30 11.31
N PHE A 713 -28.95 25.48 11.92
CA PHE A 713 -28.33 25.66 13.22
C PHE A 713 -29.15 26.60 14.09
N LYS A 714 -28.99 26.51 15.42
CA LYS A 714 -29.72 27.38 16.35
C LYS A 714 -29.24 28.83 16.21
N PRO A 715 -30.11 29.80 15.87
CA PRO A 715 -29.74 31.21 15.80
C PRO A 715 -29.24 31.73 17.15
N ASN A 716 -28.37 32.75 17.13
CA ASN A 716 -27.79 33.38 18.32
C ASN A 716 -27.11 32.39 19.28
N SER A 717 -26.50 31.33 18.76
CA SER A 717 -25.78 30.35 19.58
C SER A 717 -24.37 30.17 19.02
N ILE A 718 -23.36 30.47 19.82
CA ILE A 718 -21.94 30.32 19.47
C ILE A 718 -21.35 29.13 20.23
N GLY A 719 -20.34 28.46 19.68
CA GLY A 719 -19.63 27.45 20.46
C GLY A 719 -18.24 27.13 19.98
N PHE A 720 -17.42 26.53 20.83
CA PHE A 720 -16.05 26.15 20.51
C PHE A 720 -15.59 24.98 21.38
N PHE A 721 -14.50 24.31 20.98
CA PHE A 721 -13.92 23.23 21.77
C PHE A 721 -13.16 23.77 22.98
N ALA A 722 -13.50 23.32 24.18
CA ALA A 722 -12.90 23.71 25.46
C ALA A 722 -11.53 23.04 25.70
N ILE A 723 -10.68 22.99 24.68
CA ILE A 723 -9.30 22.48 24.79
C ILE A 723 -8.36 23.53 25.38
N GLU A 724 -7.20 23.09 25.86
CA GLU A 724 -6.21 23.96 26.52
C GLU A 724 -5.80 25.14 25.64
N ASP A 725 -5.53 24.91 24.36
CA ASP A 725 -5.13 25.93 23.38
C ASP A 725 -6.16 27.08 23.33
N ASN A 726 -7.45 26.75 23.21
CA ASN A 726 -8.53 27.73 23.14
C ASN A 726 -8.75 28.45 24.49
N LEU A 727 -8.71 27.71 25.60
CA LEU A 727 -8.98 28.26 26.93
C LEU A 727 -7.83 29.10 27.49
N THR A 728 -6.61 28.92 26.98
CA THR A 728 -5.43 29.68 27.40
C THR A 728 -5.13 30.88 26.50
N ASN A 729 -5.70 30.92 25.28
CA ASN A 729 -5.68 32.10 24.43
C ASN A 729 -6.52 33.22 25.06
N LYS A 730 -5.83 34.19 25.68
CA LYS A 730 -6.46 35.30 26.40
C LYS A 730 -7.27 36.20 25.47
N ASP A 731 -6.84 36.38 24.23
CA ASP A 731 -7.49 37.29 23.30
C ASP A 731 -8.82 36.69 22.81
N PHE A 732 -8.79 35.41 22.43
CA PHE A 732 -10.00 34.66 22.07
C PHE A 732 -11.03 34.64 23.20
N VAL A 733 -10.61 34.25 24.42
CA VAL A 733 -11.49 34.18 25.59
C VAL A 733 -12.12 35.53 25.92
N ASN A 734 -11.32 36.61 25.90
CA ASN A 734 -11.82 37.95 26.19
C ASN A 734 -12.83 38.42 25.14
N TYR A 735 -12.61 38.09 23.87
CA TYR A 735 -13.53 38.41 22.79
C TYR A 735 -14.89 37.72 23.01
N VAL A 736 -14.91 36.41 23.25
CA VAL A 736 -16.15 35.67 23.53
C VAL A 736 -16.92 36.28 24.71
N LYS A 737 -16.21 36.68 25.78
CA LYS A 737 -16.85 37.34 26.93
C LYS A 737 -17.49 38.67 26.59
N GLU A 738 -16.83 39.51 25.79
CA GLU A 738 -17.40 40.79 25.37
C GLU A 738 -18.59 40.60 24.42
N VAL A 739 -18.57 39.60 23.55
CA VAL A 739 -19.74 39.21 22.73
C VAL A 739 -20.92 38.84 23.62
N LEU A 740 -20.72 37.96 24.62
CA LEU A 740 -21.77 37.59 25.56
C LEU A 740 -22.29 38.82 26.30
N LYS A 741 -21.41 39.66 26.83
CA LYS A 741 -21.80 40.86 27.58
C LYS A 741 -22.62 41.84 26.76
N ARG A 742 -22.31 42.02 25.46
CA ARG A 742 -23.01 42.96 24.58
C ARG A 742 -24.33 42.42 24.03
N PHE A 743 -24.42 41.11 23.83
CA PHE A 743 -25.58 40.44 23.25
C PHE A 743 -26.17 39.42 24.24
N PRO A 744 -27.06 39.84 25.15
CA PRO A 744 -27.61 38.98 26.20
C PRO A 744 -28.38 37.75 25.69
N GLU A 745 -28.91 37.80 24.48
CA GLU A 745 -29.63 36.74 23.78
C GLU A 745 -28.74 35.63 23.21
N VAL A 746 -27.41 35.84 23.19
CA VAL A 746 -26.47 34.85 22.67
C VAL A 746 -26.22 33.75 23.70
N GLU A 747 -26.38 32.49 23.30
CA GLU A 747 -26.00 31.32 24.10
C GLU A 747 -24.59 30.84 23.71
N LEU A 748 -23.80 30.40 24.69
CA LEU A 748 -22.47 29.82 24.45
C LEU A 748 -22.50 28.33 24.73
N LYS A 749 -22.04 27.52 23.77
CA LYS A 749 -21.86 26.07 23.95
C LYS A 749 -20.38 25.68 23.87
N LEU A 750 -19.89 25.00 24.89
CA LEU A 750 -18.51 24.56 25.00
C LEU A 750 -18.43 23.05 24.90
N PHE A 751 -17.62 22.55 23.95
CA PHE A 751 -17.46 21.13 23.69
C PHE A 751 -16.18 20.62 24.33
N TYR A 752 -16.28 19.64 25.23
CA TYR A 752 -15.12 19.11 25.95
C TYR A 752 -15.10 17.57 25.89
N PHE A 753 -13.93 16.97 26.07
CA PHE A 753 -13.75 15.52 26.10
C PHE A 753 -13.45 15.01 27.51
N PHE A 754 -12.80 15.83 28.33
CA PHE A 754 -12.37 15.44 29.68
C PHE A 754 -12.83 16.43 30.75
N GLU A 755 -12.98 15.97 31.99
CA GLU A 755 -13.50 16.80 33.09
C GLU A 755 -12.59 17.99 33.41
N PHE A 756 -11.27 17.86 33.24
CA PHE A 756 -10.37 18.99 33.47
C PHE A 756 -10.62 20.15 32.49
N GLN A 757 -10.99 19.85 31.24
CA GLN A 757 -11.37 20.83 30.22
C GLN A 757 -12.66 21.55 30.62
N LYS A 758 -13.67 20.78 31.09
CA LYS A 758 -14.92 21.32 31.65
C LYS A 758 -14.66 22.26 32.82
N ILE A 759 -13.86 21.84 33.80
CA ILE A 759 -13.51 22.64 34.97
C ILE A 759 -12.75 23.90 34.56
N GLN A 760 -11.81 23.79 33.62
CA GLN A 760 -11.05 24.93 33.12
C GLN A 760 -11.97 25.92 32.40
N ALA A 761 -12.89 25.45 31.56
CA ALA A 761 -13.89 26.29 30.91
C ALA A 761 -14.78 27.01 31.93
N GLN A 762 -15.27 26.31 32.96
CA GLN A 762 -16.06 26.90 34.04
C GLN A 762 -15.28 27.95 34.83
N PHE A 763 -13.99 27.74 35.04
CA PHE A 763 -13.13 28.71 35.71
C PHE A 763 -12.91 29.95 34.83
N VAL A 764 -12.61 29.73 33.55
CA VAL A 764 -12.37 30.80 32.58
C VAL A 764 -13.62 31.69 32.43
N PHE A 765 -14.80 31.11 32.32
CA PHE A 765 -16.08 31.83 32.15
C PHE A 765 -16.95 31.88 33.40
N LYS A 766 -16.32 32.03 34.58
CA LYS A 766 -17.00 31.98 35.87
C LYS A 766 -18.16 33.00 36.01
N GLN A 767 -18.08 34.14 35.32
CA GLN A 767 -19.10 35.20 35.40
C GLN A 767 -20.28 34.95 34.46
N GLU A 768 -20.08 34.11 33.45
CA GLU A 768 -21.02 33.83 32.36
C GLU A 768 -21.62 32.41 32.47
N LEU A 769 -21.37 31.67 33.56
CA LEU A 769 -21.78 30.27 33.74
C LEU A 769 -23.26 29.98 33.48
N ASN A 770 -24.15 30.94 33.76
CA ASN A 770 -25.59 30.80 33.52
C ASN A 770 -25.98 30.79 32.03
N ARG A 771 -25.03 31.10 31.14
CA ARG A 771 -25.21 31.19 29.69
C ARG A 771 -24.39 30.17 28.91
N ILE A 772 -23.74 29.24 29.64
CA ILE A 772 -22.85 28.25 29.06
C ILE A 772 -23.48 26.88 29.14
N GLU A 773 -23.69 26.27 27.99
CA GLU A 773 -23.96 24.84 27.87
C GLU A 773 -22.63 24.10 27.66
N LEU A 774 -22.30 23.15 28.53
CA LEU A 774 -21.13 22.28 28.39
C LEU A 774 -21.62 20.90 27.96
N SER A 775 -21.04 20.33 26.91
CA SER A 775 -21.42 19.00 26.44
C SER A 775 -20.26 18.24 25.80
N ILE A 776 -20.29 16.91 25.86
CA ILE A 776 -19.37 16.06 25.11
C ILE A 776 -19.88 15.91 23.67
N PRO A 777 -19.07 16.24 22.64
CA PRO A 777 -19.47 16.10 21.25
C PRO A 777 -19.46 14.64 20.79
N ASN A 778 -20.49 14.21 20.06
CA ASN A 778 -20.62 12.83 19.56
C ASN A 778 -20.41 12.69 18.05
N ASN A 779 -20.79 13.70 17.28
CA ASN A 779 -20.53 13.81 15.84
C ASN A 779 -20.56 15.28 15.43
N ILE A 780 -19.95 15.63 14.31
CA ILE A 780 -19.86 17.02 13.87
C ILE A 780 -21.23 17.61 13.45
N SER A 781 -22.15 16.78 12.95
CA SER A 781 -23.49 17.22 12.52
C SER A 781 -24.34 17.72 13.69
N ASN A 782 -24.20 17.11 14.87
CA ASN A 782 -24.85 17.55 16.10
C ASN A 782 -24.28 18.88 16.58
N ILE A 783 -22.96 19.04 16.55
CA ILE A 783 -22.28 20.29 16.91
C ILE A 783 -22.81 21.41 16.01
N THR A 784 -22.68 21.22 14.70
CA THR A 784 -23.09 22.21 13.68
C THR A 784 -24.60 22.43 13.64
N SER A 785 -25.44 21.47 14.02
CA SER A 785 -26.89 21.74 14.17
C SER A 785 -27.24 22.63 15.37
N SER A 786 -26.33 22.75 16.33
CA SER A 786 -26.62 23.37 17.64
C SER A 786 -26.03 24.77 17.81
N VAL A 787 -24.94 25.10 17.11
CA VAL A 787 -24.25 26.39 17.25
C VAL A 787 -23.54 26.82 15.97
N GLU A 788 -23.19 28.10 15.88
CA GLU A 788 -22.08 28.60 15.09
C GLU A 788 -20.76 28.17 15.76
N LEU A 789 -20.04 27.23 15.15
CA LEU A 789 -18.82 26.66 15.73
C LEU A 789 -17.61 27.52 15.38
N TRP A 790 -16.93 28.07 16.38
CA TRP A 790 -15.73 28.89 16.27
C TRP A 790 -14.51 28.05 16.64
N LEU A 791 -13.45 28.12 15.83
CA LEU A 791 -12.21 27.35 15.98
C LEU A 791 -11.03 28.32 16.03
N GLU A 792 -10.28 28.34 17.12
CA GLU A 792 -9.05 29.15 17.21
C GLU A 792 -7.94 28.51 16.34
N THR A 793 -7.24 29.31 15.53
CA THR A 793 -6.19 28.83 14.63
C THR A 793 -4.85 29.55 14.85
N TYR A 794 -4.26 29.47 16.05
CA TYR A 794 -2.95 30.10 16.31
C TYR A 794 -1.75 29.20 15.90
N ASP A 795 -0.84 29.77 15.11
CA ASP A 795 0.53 29.35 14.77
C ASP A 795 0.88 27.85 14.86
N ASN A 796 0.39 27.05 13.91
CA ASN A 796 0.79 25.64 13.69
C ASN A 796 0.73 24.71 14.91
N THR A 797 0.06 25.11 15.99
CA THR A 797 -0.35 24.18 17.04
C THR A 797 -1.27 23.15 16.40
N ILE A 798 -1.12 21.90 16.82
CA ILE A 798 -1.34 20.67 16.03
C ILE A 798 -2.79 20.49 15.48
N ASN A 799 -3.72 21.36 15.84
CA ASN A 799 -5.11 21.37 15.39
C ASN A 799 -5.37 21.91 13.98
N VAL A 800 -4.57 22.84 13.43
CA VAL A 800 -4.94 23.56 12.18
C VAL A 800 -5.05 22.62 10.96
N LYS A 801 -4.17 21.61 10.83
CA LYS A 801 -4.18 20.69 9.67
C LYS A 801 -5.45 19.83 9.53
N ARG A 802 -6.16 19.53 10.63
CA ARG A 802 -7.41 18.74 10.62
C ARG A 802 -8.65 19.61 10.80
N ILE A 803 -8.48 20.84 11.31
CA ILE A 803 -9.51 21.88 11.27
C ILE A 803 -9.87 22.21 9.82
N ASP A 804 -8.90 22.21 8.89
CA ASP A 804 -9.19 22.29 7.45
C ASP A 804 -10.23 21.24 7.04
N ASP A 805 -10.09 19.97 7.43
CA ASP A 805 -11.10 18.96 7.11
C ASP A 805 -12.46 19.26 7.76
N ILE A 806 -12.48 19.77 9.01
CA ILE A 806 -13.73 20.18 9.69
C ILE A 806 -14.42 21.35 8.95
N ILE A 807 -13.66 22.39 8.56
CA ILE A 807 -14.13 23.60 7.84
C ILE A 807 -14.47 23.28 6.37
N LEU A 808 -13.75 22.35 5.74
CA LEU A 808 -13.93 21.95 4.34
C LEU A 808 -15.10 20.98 4.13
N ASN A 809 -15.63 20.38 5.19
CA ASN A 809 -16.94 19.74 5.12
C ASN A 809 -18.02 20.83 4.95
N ASN A 810 -19.09 20.54 4.22
CA ASN A 810 -20.10 21.50 3.72
C ASN A 810 -20.95 22.17 4.84
N TYR A 811 -20.37 22.74 5.89
CA TYR A 811 -21.08 23.39 6.99
C TYR A 811 -20.86 24.90 6.92
N GLU A 812 -21.91 25.67 6.62
CA GLU A 812 -21.81 27.14 6.48
C GLU A 812 -21.61 27.86 7.83
N ASN A 813 -21.73 27.15 8.94
CA ASN A 813 -21.71 27.69 10.29
C ASN A 813 -20.47 27.27 11.12
N ILE A 814 -19.41 26.81 10.45
CA ILE A 814 -18.10 26.60 11.08
C ILE A 814 -17.15 27.72 10.65
N TYR A 815 -16.52 28.38 11.61
CA TYR A 815 -15.65 29.53 11.41
C TYR A 815 -14.30 29.28 12.09
N GLY A 816 -13.20 29.41 11.35
CA GLY A 816 -11.86 29.53 11.94
C GLY A 816 -11.58 30.99 12.32
N VAL A 817 -10.82 31.25 13.37
CA VAL A 817 -10.48 32.63 13.74
C VAL A 817 -9.04 32.70 14.24
N MET A 818 -8.28 33.67 13.72
CA MET A 818 -6.97 34.08 14.25
C MET A 818 -7.14 35.38 15.03
N PHE A 819 -7.02 35.34 16.35
CA PHE A 819 -7.11 36.53 17.19
C PHE A 819 -5.74 37.17 17.42
N ASP A 820 -5.25 37.92 16.42
CA ASP A 820 -3.92 38.55 16.49
C ASP A 820 -3.95 40.00 17.01
N ASN A 821 -5.14 40.63 17.10
CA ASN A 821 -5.26 42.01 17.58
C ASN A 821 -6.59 42.34 18.27
N LYS A 822 -6.56 42.32 19.61
CA LYS A 822 -7.68 42.63 20.50
C LYS A 822 -8.33 44.01 20.27
N GLU A 823 -7.54 45.05 19.99
CA GLU A 823 -8.07 46.43 19.92
C GLU A 823 -8.92 46.66 18.66
N LYS A 824 -8.58 46.01 17.54
CA LYS A 824 -9.33 46.09 16.29
C LYS A 824 -10.71 45.45 16.45
N ALA A 825 -10.75 44.22 17.00
CA ALA A 825 -11.99 43.47 17.19
C ALA A 825 -12.97 44.12 18.16
N LEU A 826 -12.47 44.76 19.23
CA LEU A 826 -13.31 45.48 20.18
C LEU A 826 -13.84 46.81 19.62
N LYS A 827 -13.05 47.55 18.82
CA LYS A 827 -13.49 48.78 18.14
C LYS A 827 -14.58 48.54 17.10
N GLU A 828 -14.52 47.44 16.38
CA GLU A 828 -15.50 47.10 15.34
C GLU A 828 -16.82 46.62 15.96
N LEU A 829 -16.75 45.95 17.12
CA LEU A 829 -17.94 45.70 17.94
C LEU A 829 -18.61 47.01 18.39
N GLU A 830 -17.87 48.10 18.61
CA GLU A 830 -18.44 49.40 19.05
C GLU A 830 -19.42 50.01 18.05
N THR A 831 -19.30 49.73 16.75
CA THR A 831 -20.03 50.41 15.66
C THR A 831 -21.39 49.82 15.26
N GLU A 832 -21.79 48.64 15.75
CA GLU A 832 -23.00 47.95 15.25
C GLU A 832 -24.19 47.97 16.24
N LEU A 833 -25.39 48.25 15.67
CA LEU A 833 -26.72 48.11 16.29
C LEU A 833 -27.45 46.93 15.60
N ILE A 834 -27.62 45.80 16.29
CA ILE A 834 -28.26 44.61 15.74
C ILE A 834 -29.79 44.75 15.77
N VAL A 835 -30.44 44.57 14.61
CA VAL A 835 -31.91 44.47 14.49
C VAL A 835 -32.33 42.99 14.51
N PRO A 836 -33.30 42.58 15.35
CA PRO A 836 -33.65 41.17 15.51
C PRO A 836 -34.62 40.70 14.41
N LYS A 837 -34.08 40.25 13.27
CA LYS A 837 -34.82 39.37 12.34
C LYS A 837 -33.87 38.32 11.77
N LYS A 838 -34.00 37.07 12.24
CA LYS A 838 -33.62 35.82 11.55
C LYS A 838 -32.29 35.83 10.74
N PHE A 839 -31.23 36.41 11.30
CA PHE A 839 -29.86 36.37 10.76
C PHE A 839 -28.89 35.87 11.83
N THR A 840 -27.77 35.29 11.39
CA THR A 840 -26.72 34.63 12.20
C THR A 840 -25.83 35.70 12.83
N LEU A 841 -25.22 35.45 14.00
CA LEU A 841 -24.37 36.45 14.67
C LEU A 841 -23.15 36.75 13.78
N ALA A 842 -22.59 35.71 13.16
CA ALA A 842 -21.57 35.83 12.13
C ALA A 842 -22.00 36.67 10.91
N ASN A 843 -23.28 36.66 10.48
CA ASN A 843 -23.74 37.44 9.31
C ASN A 843 -23.86 38.95 9.58
N ASN A 844 -23.98 39.37 10.83
CA ASN A 844 -23.94 40.79 11.19
C ASN A 844 -22.51 41.24 11.47
N LEU A 845 -21.73 40.39 12.15
CA LEU A 845 -20.28 40.56 12.28
C LEU A 845 -19.54 40.46 10.93
N LYS A 846 -20.20 39.97 9.87
CA LYS A 846 -19.63 39.65 8.54
C LYS A 846 -19.03 40.83 7.80
N GLU A 847 -19.38 42.08 8.11
CA GLU A 847 -18.70 43.22 7.50
C GLU A 847 -17.24 43.35 7.99
N ASN A 848 -16.88 42.78 9.15
CA ASN A 848 -15.52 42.91 9.71
C ASN A 848 -14.87 41.62 10.27
N PHE A 849 -15.62 40.54 10.47
CA PHE A 849 -15.14 39.24 10.99
C PHE A 849 -15.69 38.08 10.18
N THR A 850 -15.27 38.03 8.93
CA THR A 850 -15.02 36.74 8.30
C THR A 850 -13.77 36.15 8.98
N LEU A 851 -13.55 34.81 8.98
CA LEU A 851 -12.20 34.29 8.68
C LEU A 851 -11.64 35.32 7.72
N SER A 852 -10.50 36.00 7.94
CA SER A 852 -9.96 36.84 6.85
C SER A 852 -10.19 36.02 5.60
N ASN A 853 -10.98 36.55 4.66
CA ASN A 853 -11.33 35.86 3.42
C ASN A 853 -9.99 35.73 2.72
N THR A 854 -9.15 34.83 3.23
CA THR A 854 -7.86 34.55 2.72
C THR A 854 -8.24 33.90 1.42
N SER A 855 -7.55 34.32 0.38
CA SER A 855 -7.82 33.79 -0.93
C SER A 855 -7.72 32.26 -0.93
N TYR A 856 -7.06 31.65 0.07
CA TYR A 856 -7.07 30.20 0.33
C TYR A 856 -8.46 29.64 0.62
N PHE A 857 -9.23 30.22 1.53
CA PHE A 857 -10.57 29.72 1.88
C PHE A 857 -11.59 30.00 0.77
N GLU A 858 -11.53 31.17 0.13
CA GLU A 858 -12.37 31.46 -1.05
C GLU A 858 -12.11 30.44 -2.16
N PHE A 859 -10.84 30.19 -2.44
CA PHE A 859 -10.40 29.19 -3.40
C PHE A 859 -10.82 27.78 -3.00
N ALA A 860 -10.64 27.38 -1.73
CA ALA A 860 -11.01 26.05 -1.26
C ALA A 860 -12.52 25.80 -1.26
N ASN A 861 -13.32 26.82 -0.94
CA ASN A 861 -14.77 26.76 -1.06
C ASN A 861 -15.23 26.66 -2.52
N SER A 862 -14.58 27.38 -3.44
CA SER A 862 -14.90 27.27 -4.88
C SER A 862 -14.72 25.84 -5.41
N LEU A 863 -13.82 25.06 -4.80
CA LEU A 863 -13.57 23.68 -5.18
C LEU A 863 -14.67 22.73 -4.68
N LYS A 864 -15.59 23.17 -3.82
CA LYS A 864 -16.69 22.34 -3.28
C LYS A 864 -17.83 22.13 -4.28
N GLU A 865 -18.03 23.08 -5.20
CA GLU A 865 -19.03 22.99 -6.25
C GLU A 865 -18.58 22.06 -7.39
N ASP A 866 -19.54 21.56 -8.18
CA ASP A 866 -19.24 20.83 -9.39
C ASP A 866 -18.50 21.75 -10.36
N ILE A 867 -17.25 21.39 -10.66
CA ILE A 867 -16.43 22.13 -11.61
C ILE A 867 -16.94 21.81 -13.00
N ASP A 868 -17.32 22.85 -13.74
CA ASP A 868 -17.58 22.78 -15.17
C ASP A 868 -16.28 22.37 -15.85
N LYS A 869 -16.20 21.07 -16.14
CA LYS A 869 -15.01 20.46 -16.73
C LYS A 869 -14.72 21.03 -18.11
N ASP A 870 -15.74 21.46 -18.85
CA ASP A 870 -15.55 22.02 -20.18
C ASP A 870 -14.91 23.41 -20.05
N LEU A 871 -15.47 24.28 -19.19
CA LEU A 871 -14.90 25.59 -18.89
C LEU A 871 -13.49 25.49 -18.28
N PHE A 872 -13.25 24.52 -17.39
CA PHE A 872 -11.94 24.29 -16.77
C PHE A 872 -10.90 23.83 -17.78
N ASN A 873 -11.30 23.07 -18.79
CA ASN A 873 -10.42 22.66 -19.88
C ASN A 873 -10.18 23.79 -20.89
N GLU A 874 -11.14 24.69 -21.10
CA GLU A 874 -11.01 25.82 -22.05
C GLU A 874 -10.09 26.94 -21.55
N LYS A 875 -9.86 27.01 -20.24
CA LYS A 875 -9.09 28.05 -19.58
C LYS A 875 -7.65 27.60 -19.33
N TYR A 876 -6.75 27.88 -20.26
CA TYR A 876 -5.30 27.67 -20.08
C TYR A 876 -4.47 28.68 -20.88
N LEU A 877 -3.25 28.95 -20.43
CA LEU A 877 -2.33 29.88 -21.11
C LEU A 877 -1.05 29.18 -21.54
N LYS A 878 -0.79 29.21 -22.85
CA LYS A 878 0.43 28.62 -23.42
C LYS A 878 1.67 29.26 -22.75
N GLU A 879 2.69 28.46 -22.44
CA GLU A 879 4.02 28.93 -21.96
C GLU A 879 4.08 29.41 -20.48
N HIS A 880 3.16 28.95 -19.62
CA HIS A 880 3.14 29.28 -18.18
C HIS A 880 3.34 28.06 -17.27
N ILE A 881 4.36 28.12 -16.40
CA ILE A 881 4.60 27.13 -15.34
C ILE A 881 4.06 27.66 -14.01
N GLY A 882 3.06 26.98 -13.45
CA GLY A 882 2.42 27.31 -12.19
C GLY A 882 2.89 26.47 -11.02
N PHE A 883 2.91 27.04 -9.81
CA PHE A 883 3.01 26.31 -8.55
C PHE A 883 2.52 27.18 -7.39
N PHE A 884 2.22 26.58 -6.24
CA PHE A 884 1.87 27.34 -5.04
C PHE A 884 3.10 27.97 -4.37
N ALA A 885 3.02 29.25 -4.02
CA ALA A 885 4.00 29.95 -3.19
C ALA A 885 3.70 29.71 -1.70
N ILE A 886 3.96 28.47 -1.26
CA ILE A 886 3.81 28.02 0.13
C ILE A 886 5.19 27.73 0.74
N LYS A 887 5.28 27.71 2.08
CA LYS A 887 6.55 27.50 2.80
C LYS A 887 7.24 26.20 2.40
N GLU A 888 6.49 25.17 2.09
CA GLU A 888 7.01 23.88 1.68
C GLU A 888 7.74 23.93 0.32
N ASN A 889 7.38 24.86 -0.55
CA ASN A 889 8.05 25.13 -1.83
C ASN A 889 9.22 26.12 -1.71
N LEU A 890 9.57 26.55 -0.49
CA LEU A 890 10.76 27.37 -0.22
C LEU A 890 12.01 26.53 0.09
N GLN A 891 11.92 25.20 0.04
CA GLN A 891 13.09 24.34 0.20
C GLN A 891 14.14 24.64 -0.87
N GLN A 892 15.41 24.64 -0.47
CA GLN A 892 16.53 25.11 -1.30
C GLN A 892 16.59 24.34 -2.63
N GLU A 893 16.30 23.06 -2.60
CA GLU A 893 16.31 22.15 -3.74
C GLU A 893 15.19 22.49 -4.74
N PHE A 894 13.96 22.74 -4.26
CA PHE A 894 12.85 23.22 -5.10
C PHE A 894 13.20 24.56 -5.75
N VAL A 895 13.70 25.50 -4.94
CA VAL A 895 14.09 26.84 -5.39
C VAL A 895 15.14 26.75 -6.48
N ASN A 896 16.20 25.98 -6.23
CA ASN A 896 17.27 25.76 -7.20
C ASN A 896 16.72 25.21 -8.52
N LYS A 897 15.78 24.26 -8.46
CA LYS A 897 15.22 23.66 -9.66
C LYS A 897 14.36 24.63 -10.45
N ILE A 898 13.49 25.40 -9.80
CA ILE A 898 12.71 26.43 -10.48
C ILE A 898 13.61 27.52 -11.08
N VAL A 899 14.69 27.92 -10.39
CA VAL A 899 15.68 28.87 -10.91
C VAL A 899 16.42 28.29 -12.12
N GLU A 900 16.84 27.02 -12.07
CA GLU A 900 17.47 26.30 -13.19
C GLU A 900 16.55 26.28 -14.42
N ILE A 901 15.29 25.88 -14.24
CA ILE A 901 14.28 25.86 -15.31
C ILE A 901 14.09 27.26 -15.88
N SER A 902 13.94 28.26 -15.01
CA SER A 902 13.80 29.65 -15.44
C SER A 902 14.99 30.05 -16.33
N ASN A 903 16.22 29.86 -15.86
CA ASN A 903 17.42 30.25 -16.61
C ASN A 903 17.58 29.48 -17.93
N LYS A 904 17.21 28.20 -17.97
CA LYS A 904 17.31 27.36 -19.16
C LYS A 904 16.33 27.77 -20.27
N PHE A 905 15.11 28.20 -19.91
CA PHE A 905 14.05 28.52 -20.87
C PHE A 905 13.61 29.99 -20.77
N PRO A 906 14.34 30.95 -21.38
CA PRO A 906 14.11 32.39 -21.18
C PRO A 906 12.73 32.91 -21.61
N ASN A 907 12.02 32.19 -22.48
CA ASN A 907 10.70 32.60 -22.99
C ASN A 907 9.52 32.14 -22.11
N ILE A 908 9.75 31.22 -21.17
CA ILE A 908 8.69 30.69 -20.29
C ILE A 908 8.38 31.68 -19.15
N LYS A 909 7.10 31.85 -18.83
CA LYS A 909 6.64 32.64 -17.68
C LYS A 909 6.25 31.71 -16.52
N PHE A 910 6.41 32.20 -15.30
CA PHE A 910 6.00 31.46 -14.11
C PHE A 910 4.77 32.11 -13.48
N SER A 911 3.92 31.31 -12.86
CA SER A 911 2.76 31.77 -12.09
C SER A 911 2.89 31.22 -10.67
N ALA A 912 3.12 32.09 -9.70
CA ALA A 912 3.22 31.72 -8.29
C ALA A 912 1.91 32.05 -7.60
N PHE A 913 1.18 31.01 -7.19
CA PHE A 913 -0.11 31.14 -6.53
C PHE A 913 0.08 31.26 -5.03
N TYR A 914 -0.19 32.43 -4.47
CA TYR A 914 0.02 32.70 -3.05
C TYR A 914 -1.32 32.90 -2.34
N PHE A 915 -1.31 32.65 -1.04
CA PHE A 915 -2.46 32.89 -0.17
C PHE A 915 -2.08 33.62 1.12
N ASP A 916 -0.79 33.82 1.35
CA ASP A 916 -0.20 34.43 2.55
C ASP A 916 0.81 35.51 2.11
N GLU A 917 0.57 36.74 2.56
CA GLU A 917 1.37 37.92 2.23
C GLU A 917 2.76 37.91 2.91
N GLU A 918 2.93 37.22 4.05
CA GLU A 918 4.24 37.05 4.67
C GLU A 918 5.10 36.05 3.91
N VAL A 919 4.50 34.92 3.52
CA VAL A 919 5.16 33.92 2.67
C VAL A 919 5.51 34.52 1.32
N LEU A 920 4.65 35.37 0.75
CA LEU A 920 4.93 36.06 -0.51
C LEU A 920 6.19 36.93 -0.41
N LYS A 921 6.39 37.66 0.69
CA LYS A 921 7.60 38.48 0.90
C LYS A 921 8.87 37.63 0.95
N GLU A 922 8.81 36.50 1.66
CA GLU A 922 9.90 35.54 1.72
C GLU A 922 10.20 34.93 0.33
N TYR A 923 9.14 34.57 -0.40
CA TYR A 923 9.21 34.05 -1.76
C TYR A 923 9.87 35.04 -2.73
N ILE A 924 9.46 36.32 -2.70
CA ILE A 924 10.05 37.39 -3.52
C ILE A 924 11.54 37.56 -3.21
N SER A 925 11.92 37.47 -1.93
CA SER A 925 13.32 37.57 -1.51
C SER A 925 14.17 36.42 -2.08
N ILE A 926 13.70 35.19 -1.92
CA ILE A 926 14.39 33.96 -2.35
C ILE A 926 14.54 33.91 -3.87
N PHE A 927 13.46 34.23 -4.60
CA PHE A 927 13.46 34.22 -6.06
C PHE A 927 13.92 35.53 -6.69
N SER A 928 14.43 36.49 -5.90
CA SER A 928 14.83 37.83 -6.37
C SER A 928 15.67 37.86 -7.67
N PRO A 929 16.57 36.89 -7.97
CA PRO A 929 17.31 36.88 -9.23
C PRO A 929 16.45 36.65 -10.49
N VAL A 930 15.30 35.98 -10.34
CA VAL A 930 14.41 35.57 -11.45
C VAL A 930 12.95 36.01 -11.26
N ILE A 931 12.63 36.73 -10.17
CA ILE A 931 11.25 37.07 -9.75
C ILE A 931 10.51 37.91 -10.79
N ASN A 932 11.23 38.69 -11.61
CA ASN A 932 10.66 39.46 -12.71
C ASN A 932 9.96 38.59 -13.77
N ARG A 933 10.15 37.28 -13.74
CA ARG A 933 9.51 36.29 -14.63
C ARG A 933 8.27 35.63 -14.02
N PHE A 934 7.91 35.99 -12.79
CA PHE A 934 6.86 35.35 -12.02
C PHE A 934 5.65 36.29 -11.99
N LYS A 935 4.49 35.75 -12.34
CA LYS A 935 3.18 36.35 -12.13
C LYS A 935 2.69 35.89 -10.76
N LEU A 936 2.65 36.81 -9.80
CA LEU A 936 2.15 36.54 -8.46
C LEU A 936 0.62 36.64 -8.49
N ILE A 937 -0.07 35.53 -8.19
CA ILE A 937 -1.52 35.43 -8.31
C ILE A 937 -2.11 34.92 -7.02
N CYS A 938 -3.19 35.55 -6.58
CA CYS A 938 -3.97 35.13 -5.43
C CYS A 938 -5.27 34.50 -5.97
N PRO A 939 -5.29 33.18 -6.25
CA PRO A 939 -6.39 32.60 -7.02
C PRO A 939 -7.65 32.54 -6.18
N LYS A 940 -8.81 32.89 -6.74
CA LYS A 940 -10.11 32.80 -6.06
C LYS A 940 -10.88 31.53 -6.36
N ASN A 941 -10.55 30.88 -7.47
CA ASN A 941 -11.11 29.60 -7.84
C ASN A 941 -10.15 28.80 -8.73
N ILE A 942 -10.52 27.55 -9.00
CA ILE A 942 -9.71 26.63 -9.81
C ILE A 942 -9.52 27.10 -11.25
N TYR A 943 -10.48 27.84 -11.80
CA TYR A 943 -10.38 28.42 -13.13
C TYR A 943 -9.32 29.52 -13.21
N GLU A 944 -9.06 30.26 -12.12
CA GLU A 944 -7.97 31.25 -12.10
C GLU A 944 -6.58 30.60 -12.08
N ILE A 945 -6.45 29.39 -11.52
CA ILE A 945 -5.24 28.59 -11.68
C ILE A 945 -5.12 28.14 -13.13
N ALA A 946 -6.20 27.58 -13.68
CA ALA A 946 -6.24 27.13 -15.07
C ALA A 946 -5.90 28.28 -16.05
N ASP A 947 -6.56 29.44 -15.92
CA ASP A 947 -6.36 30.67 -16.69
C ASP A 947 -4.91 31.20 -16.68
N ASN A 948 -4.05 30.72 -15.78
CA ASN A 948 -2.69 31.23 -15.60
C ASN A 948 -1.63 30.14 -15.60
N THR A 949 -1.99 28.90 -15.89
CA THR A 949 -1.07 27.76 -15.91
C THR A 949 -1.31 26.88 -17.08
N GLU A 950 -0.26 26.19 -17.50
CA GLU A 950 -0.34 25.11 -18.46
C GLU A 950 0.45 23.91 -17.94
N VAL A 951 1.61 24.17 -17.35
CA VAL A 951 2.35 23.15 -16.59
C VAL A 951 2.23 23.48 -15.10
N TRP A 952 1.70 22.57 -14.32
CA TRP A 952 1.52 22.69 -12.87
C TRP A 952 2.59 21.89 -12.14
N VAL A 953 3.49 22.55 -11.42
CA VAL A 953 4.54 21.90 -10.64
C VAL A 953 4.07 21.66 -9.20
N GLN A 954 4.11 20.40 -8.80
CA GLN A 954 3.85 19.97 -7.43
C GLN A 954 5.10 19.31 -6.85
N ALA A 955 5.57 19.81 -5.70
CA ALA A 955 6.53 19.08 -4.89
C ALA A 955 5.83 17.94 -4.12
N LYS A 956 6.40 16.74 -4.14
CA LYS A 956 5.93 15.61 -3.34
C LYS A 956 6.32 15.84 -1.87
N ILE A 957 5.42 16.49 -1.13
CA ILE A 957 5.63 16.79 0.29
C ILE A 957 4.84 15.80 1.17
N PRO A 958 5.43 15.25 2.25
CA PRO A 958 4.71 14.41 3.20
C PRO A 958 3.58 15.16 3.92
N ASN A 959 2.37 14.58 3.93
CA ASN A 959 1.12 15.12 4.51
C ASN A 959 0.48 16.30 3.74
N GLN A 960 0.03 16.01 2.51
CA GLN A 960 -0.84 16.91 1.76
C GLN A 960 -2.19 17.09 2.48
N SER A 961 -2.73 18.31 2.48
CA SER A 961 -4.14 18.51 2.84
C SER A 961 -5.01 17.93 1.71
N PHE A 962 -6.22 17.47 2.05
CA PHE A 962 -7.22 16.99 1.07
C PHE A 962 -7.37 17.91 -0.15
N LEU A 963 -7.16 19.22 0.05
CA LEU A 963 -7.24 20.23 -0.99
C LEU A 963 -6.18 20.06 -2.09
N PHE A 964 -4.92 19.79 -1.74
CA PHE A 964 -3.84 19.61 -2.72
C PHE A 964 -4.07 18.35 -3.56
N ASP A 965 -4.50 17.24 -2.94
CA ASP A 965 -4.85 16.02 -3.65
C ASP A 965 -6.02 16.23 -4.62
N LYS A 966 -7.03 17.01 -4.19
CA LYS A 966 -8.19 17.34 -5.03
C LYS A 966 -7.80 18.22 -6.21
N ILE A 967 -6.97 19.26 -6.01
CA ILE A 967 -6.47 20.13 -7.08
C ILE A 967 -5.60 19.33 -8.05
N TYR A 968 -4.67 18.53 -7.53
CA TYR A 968 -3.84 17.66 -8.35
C TYR A 968 -4.70 16.72 -9.18
N LYS A 969 -5.70 16.07 -8.58
CA LYS A 969 -6.64 15.20 -9.30
C LYS A 969 -7.38 15.97 -10.39
N LEU A 970 -7.90 17.17 -10.11
CA LEU A 970 -8.58 18.00 -11.10
C LEU A 970 -7.67 18.40 -12.26
N ILE A 971 -6.42 18.79 -11.96
CA ILE A 971 -5.39 19.13 -12.96
C ILE A 971 -4.98 17.90 -13.77
N ASN A 972 -4.79 16.75 -13.13
CA ASN A 972 -4.50 15.48 -13.79
C ASN A 972 -5.67 15.04 -14.69
N ASP A 973 -6.90 15.32 -14.25
CA ASP A 973 -8.16 15.17 -14.96
C ASP A 973 -8.45 16.34 -15.93
N SER A 974 -7.51 17.27 -16.18
CA SER A 974 -7.57 18.29 -17.27
C SER A 974 -6.78 17.88 -18.51
N VAL A 975 -7.36 18.11 -19.69
CA VAL A 975 -6.75 17.71 -20.98
C VAL A 975 -5.52 18.56 -21.27
N TYR A 976 -5.51 19.79 -20.80
CA TYR A 976 -4.58 20.84 -21.20
C TYR A 976 -3.62 21.27 -20.09
N LEU A 977 -3.92 20.98 -18.81
CA LEU A 977 -3.03 21.26 -17.69
C LEU A 977 -2.13 20.06 -17.37
N TYR A 978 -0.82 20.23 -17.34
CA TYR A 978 0.16 19.17 -17.12
C TYR A 978 0.69 19.15 -15.70
N PRO A 979 0.40 18.12 -14.89
CA PRO A 979 1.06 17.97 -13.60
C PRO A 979 2.52 17.53 -13.78
N LEU A 980 3.44 18.26 -13.18
CA LEU A 980 4.86 17.91 -13.00
C LEU A 980 5.10 17.61 -11.52
N VAL A 981 5.41 16.35 -11.21
CA VAL A 981 5.69 15.92 -9.83
C VAL A 981 7.20 15.89 -9.61
N LEU A 982 7.66 16.66 -8.64
CA LEU A 982 9.03 16.60 -8.13
C LEU A 982 9.07 15.62 -6.95
N ASN A 983 9.98 14.65 -6.95
CA ASN A 983 10.14 13.68 -5.86
C ASN A 983 10.78 14.32 -4.61
N GLU A 984 11.08 13.52 -3.59
CA GLU A 984 11.70 14.01 -2.34
C GLU A 984 13.08 14.63 -2.55
N ASP A 985 13.79 14.22 -3.61
CA ASP A 985 15.06 14.77 -4.06
C ASP A 985 14.89 15.90 -5.10
N PHE A 986 13.64 16.34 -5.33
CA PHE A 986 13.26 17.32 -6.34
C PHE A 986 13.64 16.95 -7.78
N ILE A 987 13.74 15.66 -8.05
CA ILE A 987 13.91 15.05 -9.38
C ILE A 987 12.52 14.81 -10.00
N ILE A 988 12.40 15.07 -11.29
CA ILE A 988 11.17 14.80 -12.06
C ILE A 988 10.95 13.28 -12.08
N GLN A 989 9.72 12.82 -11.85
CA GLN A 989 9.38 11.39 -11.72
C GLN A 989 9.63 10.54 -12.99
N GLU A 990 10.14 11.12 -14.08
CA GLU A 990 10.61 10.41 -15.27
C GLU A 990 12.12 10.67 -15.44
N ASP A 991 12.91 9.59 -15.43
CA ASP A 991 14.39 9.58 -15.36
C ASP A 991 15.11 10.14 -16.61
N SER A 992 14.44 10.93 -17.44
CA SER A 992 15.08 11.67 -18.52
C SER A 992 15.42 13.08 -18.05
N SER A 993 16.70 13.40 -17.97
CA SER A 993 17.22 14.74 -17.66
C SER A 993 16.76 15.85 -18.63
N ASN A 994 16.02 15.48 -19.68
CA ASN A 994 15.44 16.36 -20.69
C ASN A 994 13.89 16.33 -20.72
N TYR A 995 13.18 15.77 -19.73
CA TYR A 995 11.70 15.66 -19.79
C TYR A 995 11.03 17.02 -20.02
N LEU A 996 11.47 18.05 -19.30
CA LEU A 996 10.92 19.39 -19.45
C LEU A 996 11.35 20.05 -20.77
N ASP A 997 12.57 19.81 -21.25
CA ASP A 997 13.02 20.26 -22.57
C ASP A 997 12.18 19.62 -23.67
N ASN A 998 11.93 18.33 -23.57
CA ASN A 998 11.12 17.57 -24.50
C ASN A 998 9.64 18.01 -24.46
N LEU A 999 9.08 18.24 -23.27
CA LEU A 999 7.74 18.79 -23.09
C LEU A 999 7.59 20.17 -23.77
N VAL A 1000 8.61 21.02 -23.63
CA VAL A 1000 8.61 22.38 -24.20
C VAL A 1000 8.86 22.35 -25.71
N GLU A 1001 9.79 21.53 -26.19
CA GLU A 1001 10.12 21.39 -27.62
C GLU A 1001 9.03 20.66 -28.41
N ASN A 1002 8.39 19.65 -27.81
CA ASN A 1002 7.34 18.81 -28.41
C ASN A 1002 5.97 19.03 -27.75
N TYR A 1003 5.69 20.28 -27.41
CA TYR A 1003 4.48 20.67 -26.68
C TYR A 1003 3.17 20.29 -27.38
N ASP A 1004 3.01 20.65 -28.66
CA ASP A 1004 1.79 20.38 -29.43
C ASP A 1004 1.59 18.85 -29.61
N GLU A 1005 2.68 18.08 -29.60
CA GLU A 1005 2.71 16.61 -29.66
C GLU A 1005 2.30 15.96 -28.33
N THR A 1006 2.78 16.48 -27.20
CA THR A 1006 2.44 16.00 -25.85
C THR A 1006 0.95 16.24 -25.53
N ILE A 1007 0.40 17.40 -25.91
CA ILE A 1007 -1.04 17.72 -25.84
C ILE A 1007 -1.89 16.68 -26.55
N PHE A 1008 -1.46 16.31 -27.74
CA PHE A 1008 -2.17 15.32 -28.53
C PHE A 1008 -2.19 13.94 -27.85
N VAL A 1009 -1.05 13.46 -27.32
CA VAL A 1009 -1.01 12.16 -26.61
C VAL A 1009 -1.93 12.15 -25.39
N LYS A 1010 -1.96 13.25 -24.62
CA LYS A 1010 -2.83 13.36 -23.45
C LYS A 1010 -4.31 13.38 -23.84
N GLN A 1011 -4.65 14.00 -24.96
CA GLN A 1011 -6.00 14.00 -25.53
C GLN A 1011 -6.49 12.60 -25.96
N LEU A 1012 -5.59 11.72 -26.40
CA LEU A 1012 -5.91 10.33 -26.80
C LEU A 1012 -6.23 9.41 -25.62
N ASN A 1013 -5.64 9.66 -24.44
CA ASN A 1013 -5.85 8.83 -23.25
C ASN A 1013 -7.23 9.02 -22.58
N ARG A 1014 -8.12 9.86 -23.14
CA ARG A 1014 -9.47 10.12 -22.60
C ARG A 1014 -10.56 9.64 -23.53
N ASN A 1015 -11.73 9.34 -22.96
CA ASN A 1015 -12.91 8.85 -23.68
C ASN A 1015 -13.28 9.81 -24.83
N LEU A 1016 -13.02 9.40 -26.06
CA LEU A 1016 -13.47 10.07 -27.28
C LEU A 1016 -14.98 9.83 -27.45
N ASN A 1017 -15.75 10.87 -27.81
CA ASN A 1017 -17.17 10.71 -28.13
C ASN A 1017 -17.33 9.97 -29.46
N ILE A 1018 -17.55 8.65 -29.37
CA ILE A 1018 -17.58 7.71 -30.49
C ILE A 1018 -18.73 8.02 -31.48
N GLU A 1019 -19.87 8.50 -30.98
CA GLU A 1019 -21.04 8.83 -31.81
C GLU A 1019 -20.80 10.02 -32.74
N ARG A 1020 -20.01 11.01 -32.30
CA ARG A 1020 -19.70 12.20 -33.11
C ARG A 1020 -18.70 11.91 -34.24
N LEU A 1021 -17.86 10.89 -34.07
CA LEU A 1021 -16.76 10.54 -34.98
C LEU A 1021 -17.16 9.58 -36.11
N GLN A 1022 -18.23 8.79 -35.94
CA GLN A 1022 -18.67 7.82 -36.96
C GLN A 1022 -19.44 8.46 -38.14
N ASN A 1023 -19.83 9.74 -38.04
CA ASN A 1023 -20.71 10.40 -39.01
C ASN A 1023 -19.98 11.28 -40.06
N THR A 1024 -18.65 11.32 -40.09
CA THR A 1024 -17.85 12.16 -41.01
C THR A 1024 -16.82 11.34 -41.79
N MET A 1025 -17.27 10.55 -42.78
CA MET A 1025 -16.39 9.88 -43.74
C MET A 1025 -16.31 10.69 -45.04
N PRO A 1026 -15.27 11.51 -45.29
CA PRO A 1026 -15.10 12.11 -46.60
C PRO A 1026 -14.57 11.07 -47.59
N GLU A 1027 -15.33 10.83 -48.66
CA GLU A 1027 -14.83 10.09 -49.81
C GLU A 1027 -13.70 10.90 -50.50
N ASN A 1028 -12.61 10.24 -50.88
CA ASN A 1028 -11.49 10.80 -51.65
C ASN A 1028 -10.54 11.78 -50.92
N ASN A 1029 -10.41 11.75 -49.59
CA ASN A 1029 -9.35 12.46 -48.86
C ASN A 1029 -8.33 11.49 -48.27
N ILE A 1030 -7.04 11.76 -48.50
CA ILE A 1030 -5.89 11.04 -47.94
C ILE A 1030 -5.08 12.01 -47.10
N ALA A 1031 -4.59 11.56 -45.95
CA ALA A 1031 -3.75 12.32 -45.05
C ALA A 1031 -2.44 11.60 -44.75
N PHE A 1032 -1.38 12.34 -44.43
CA PHE A 1032 -0.20 11.77 -43.80
C PHE A 1032 0.37 12.75 -42.77
N LEU A 1033 1.04 12.21 -41.75
CA LEU A 1033 1.78 13.03 -40.79
C LEU A 1033 3.07 13.50 -41.45
N ALA A 1034 3.27 14.79 -41.51
CA ALA A 1034 4.37 15.42 -42.20
C ALA A 1034 5.59 15.51 -41.28
N THR A 1035 6.06 14.34 -40.85
CA THR A 1035 7.27 14.17 -40.04
C THR A 1035 8.50 14.21 -40.93
N ASN A 1036 9.67 14.45 -40.34
CA ASN A 1036 10.97 14.32 -41.03
C ASN A 1036 11.05 12.98 -41.79
N ASP A 1037 10.75 11.86 -41.15
CA ASP A 1037 10.83 10.53 -41.77
C ASP A 1037 9.91 10.35 -42.98
N ASN A 1038 8.70 10.93 -42.93
CA ASN A 1038 7.73 10.83 -44.03
C ASN A 1038 8.10 11.76 -45.19
N ILE A 1039 8.60 12.97 -44.90
CA ILE A 1039 8.94 13.97 -45.91
C ILE A 1039 10.25 13.63 -46.63
N TYR A 1040 11.22 13.05 -45.91
CA TYR A 1040 12.50 12.64 -46.48
C TYR A 1040 12.46 11.27 -47.15
N ASP A 1041 11.36 10.52 -47.03
CA ASP A 1041 11.16 9.30 -47.83
C ASP A 1041 10.71 9.67 -49.25
N ASP A 1042 11.70 9.86 -50.13
CA ASP A 1042 11.48 10.21 -51.53
C ASP A 1042 10.63 9.19 -52.30
N GLU A 1043 10.53 7.94 -51.81
CA GLU A 1043 9.72 6.90 -52.43
C GLU A 1043 8.26 7.00 -52.01
N PHE A 1044 8.02 7.21 -50.71
CA PHE A 1044 6.68 7.51 -50.18
C PHE A 1044 6.09 8.77 -50.81
N ILE A 1045 6.90 9.83 -50.93
CA ILE A 1045 6.49 11.08 -51.60
C ILE A 1045 6.21 10.85 -53.09
N ARG A 1046 7.10 10.16 -53.82
CA ARG A 1046 6.86 9.81 -55.25
C ARG A 1046 5.59 8.99 -55.43
N TYR A 1047 5.28 8.13 -54.48
CA TYR A 1047 4.10 7.30 -54.49
C TYR A 1047 2.81 8.11 -54.26
N LEU A 1048 2.77 9.01 -53.28
CA LEU A 1048 1.66 9.95 -53.09
C LEU A 1048 1.43 10.83 -54.33
N LEU A 1049 2.49 11.27 -54.99
CA LEU A 1049 2.40 12.05 -56.23
C LEU A 1049 1.86 11.22 -57.40
N SER A 1050 2.28 9.96 -57.51
CA SER A 1050 1.77 9.03 -58.52
C SER A 1050 0.29 8.73 -58.30
N LEU A 1051 -0.13 8.59 -57.04
CA LEU A 1051 -1.53 8.39 -56.66
C LEU A 1051 -2.39 9.61 -57.02
N LYS A 1052 -1.95 10.82 -56.67
CA LYS A 1052 -2.63 12.07 -57.05
C LYS A 1052 -2.73 12.24 -58.56
N LYS A 1053 -1.70 11.79 -59.30
CA LYS A 1053 -1.68 11.81 -60.76
C LYS A 1053 -2.66 10.78 -61.37
N ALA A 1054 -2.76 9.59 -60.79
CA ALA A 1054 -3.67 8.54 -61.24
C ALA A 1054 -5.14 8.82 -60.87
N HIS A 1055 -5.38 9.47 -59.72
CA HIS A 1055 -6.71 9.80 -59.22
C HIS A 1055 -6.80 11.29 -58.85
N PRO A 1056 -7.02 12.18 -59.84
CA PRO A 1056 -6.98 13.63 -59.63
C PRO A 1056 -7.98 14.17 -58.60
N SER A 1057 -9.10 13.48 -58.42
CA SER A 1057 -10.17 13.80 -57.45
C SER A 1057 -9.78 13.57 -55.99
N VAL A 1058 -8.70 12.82 -55.72
CA VAL A 1058 -8.26 12.52 -54.35
C VAL A 1058 -7.50 13.70 -53.76
N SER A 1059 -7.96 14.31 -52.67
CA SER A 1059 -7.16 15.30 -51.93
C SER A 1059 -6.09 14.60 -51.10
N ILE A 1060 -4.88 15.17 -51.05
CA ILE A 1060 -3.80 14.69 -50.18
C ILE A 1060 -3.45 15.82 -49.20
N ASN A 1061 -3.56 15.53 -47.90
CA ASN A 1061 -3.38 16.46 -46.81
C ASN A 1061 -2.13 16.09 -46.00
N ALA A 1062 -1.13 16.96 -45.97
CA ALA A 1062 0.07 16.80 -45.15
C ALA A 1062 -0.14 17.53 -43.82
N TYR A 1063 -0.05 16.81 -42.71
CA TYR A 1063 -0.31 17.38 -41.40
C TYR A 1063 0.94 17.52 -40.53
N TYR A 1064 1.20 18.70 -40.00
CA TYR A 1064 2.39 18.97 -39.19
C TYR A 1064 2.04 19.35 -37.75
N PHE A 1065 2.92 19.02 -36.80
CA PHE A 1065 2.77 19.40 -35.38
C PHE A 1065 3.36 20.79 -35.11
N ASN A 1066 4.58 21.07 -35.59
CA ASN A 1066 5.29 22.33 -35.37
C ASN A 1066 5.59 23.09 -36.68
N ASP A 1067 5.84 24.40 -36.61
CA ASP A 1067 6.03 25.25 -37.80
C ASP A 1067 7.34 24.95 -38.56
N SER A 1068 8.33 24.33 -37.91
CA SER A 1068 9.53 23.81 -38.58
C SER A 1068 9.20 22.67 -39.55
N ASP A 1069 8.34 21.73 -39.13
CA ASP A 1069 7.84 20.67 -39.99
C ASP A 1069 7.03 21.25 -41.15
N SER A 1070 6.19 22.26 -40.90
CA SER A 1070 5.45 22.97 -41.97
C SER A 1070 6.36 23.53 -43.06
N THR A 1071 7.46 24.15 -42.63
CA THR A 1071 8.45 24.74 -43.54
C THR A 1071 9.12 23.66 -44.38
N LEU A 1072 9.48 22.56 -43.74
CA LEU A 1072 10.08 21.41 -44.39
C LEU A 1072 9.15 20.75 -45.43
N VAL A 1073 7.88 20.57 -45.09
CA VAL A 1073 6.85 20.08 -46.02
C VAL A 1073 6.76 20.98 -47.23
N LYS A 1074 6.68 22.30 -47.01
CA LYS A 1074 6.58 23.28 -48.10
C LYS A 1074 7.79 23.20 -49.01
N GLU A 1075 9.01 23.14 -48.47
CA GLU A 1075 10.25 23.06 -49.24
C GLU A 1075 10.34 21.79 -50.09
N LYS A 1076 10.06 20.61 -49.51
CA LYS A 1076 10.18 19.31 -50.20
C LYS A 1076 9.04 19.00 -51.15
N LEU A 1077 7.84 19.51 -50.88
CA LEU A 1077 6.62 19.23 -51.65
C LEU A 1077 6.14 20.42 -52.47
N HIS A 1078 7.00 21.43 -52.64
CA HIS A 1078 6.73 22.63 -53.43
C HIS A 1078 6.27 22.23 -54.85
N ASN A 1079 5.13 22.77 -55.28
CA ASN A 1079 4.44 22.50 -56.56
C ASN A 1079 3.60 21.22 -56.65
N THR A 1080 3.37 20.54 -55.53
CA THR A 1080 2.43 19.42 -55.44
C THR A 1080 1.14 19.97 -54.82
N ASN A 1081 -0.03 19.82 -55.46
CA ASN A 1081 -1.31 20.37 -54.99
C ASN A 1081 -1.83 19.66 -53.71
N PHE A 1082 -1.00 19.57 -52.67
CA PHE A 1082 -1.31 18.99 -51.37
C PHE A 1082 -1.77 20.09 -50.41
N SER A 1083 -2.76 19.80 -49.57
CA SER A 1083 -3.14 20.72 -48.50
C SER A 1083 -2.23 20.52 -47.31
N ILE A 1084 -1.48 21.55 -46.91
CA ILE A 1084 -0.59 21.50 -45.74
C ILE A 1084 -1.34 22.12 -44.57
N LEU A 1085 -1.66 21.32 -43.57
CA LEU A 1085 -2.55 21.70 -42.46
C LEU A 1085 -1.85 21.50 -41.12
N LYS A 1086 -2.02 22.44 -40.20
CA LYS A 1086 -1.61 22.21 -38.81
C LYS A 1086 -2.48 21.12 -38.19
N PHE A 1087 -1.85 20.20 -37.47
CA PHE A 1087 -2.55 19.07 -36.87
C PHE A 1087 -3.36 19.50 -35.64
N THR A 1088 -4.66 19.21 -35.64
CA THR A 1088 -5.56 19.40 -34.49
C THR A 1088 -6.47 18.19 -34.37
N LYS A 1089 -6.98 17.95 -33.15
CA LYS A 1089 -7.92 16.85 -32.86
C LYS A 1089 -9.10 16.83 -33.84
N ASP A 1090 -9.75 17.98 -34.05
CA ASP A 1090 -10.94 18.07 -34.90
C ASP A 1090 -10.64 17.91 -36.40
N ASN A 1091 -9.49 18.38 -36.87
CA ASN A 1091 -9.15 18.34 -38.29
C ASN A 1091 -8.68 16.95 -38.75
N PHE A 1092 -8.13 16.17 -37.82
CA PHE A 1092 -7.61 14.83 -38.08
C PHE A 1092 -8.74 13.81 -38.24
N PHE A 1093 -9.67 13.76 -37.28
CA PHE A 1093 -10.77 12.80 -37.31
C PHE A 1093 -11.80 13.07 -38.41
N ASN A 1094 -11.79 14.26 -39.00
CA ASN A 1094 -12.63 14.57 -40.16
C ASN A 1094 -12.07 14.03 -41.49
N ASN A 1095 -10.87 13.41 -41.55
CA ASN A 1095 -10.23 12.96 -42.81
C ASN A 1095 -9.50 11.59 -42.69
N LEU A 1096 -10.25 10.55 -42.30
CA LEU A 1096 -9.78 9.30 -41.67
C LEU A 1096 -8.86 8.33 -42.45
N LYS A 1097 -8.28 8.64 -43.63
CA LYS A 1097 -7.29 7.73 -44.27
C LYS A 1097 -5.88 8.26 -44.08
N ILE A 1098 -5.17 7.74 -43.07
CA ILE A 1098 -3.84 8.26 -42.69
C ILE A 1098 -2.75 7.25 -43.05
N PHE A 1099 -1.74 7.73 -43.77
CA PHE A 1099 -0.56 6.97 -44.13
C PHE A 1099 0.63 7.41 -43.29
N ILE A 1100 1.34 6.45 -42.71
CA ILE A 1100 2.53 6.70 -41.88
C ILE A 1100 3.64 5.76 -42.36
N ASN A 1101 4.84 6.31 -42.58
CA ASN A 1101 6.04 5.51 -42.79
C ASN A 1101 6.59 5.06 -41.44
N ASN A 1102 6.90 3.78 -41.30
CA ASN A 1102 7.36 3.20 -40.03
C ASN A 1102 8.86 2.90 -40.08
N LYS A 1103 9.68 3.90 -40.42
CA LYS A 1103 11.12 3.69 -40.65
C LYS A 1103 11.97 3.73 -39.39
N ASN A 1104 11.63 4.45 -38.31
CA ASN A 1104 12.31 4.36 -36.99
C ASN A 1104 11.76 5.31 -35.89
N SER A 1105 10.57 5.06 -35.29
CA SER A 1105 10.29 5.68 -33.98
C SER A 1105 9.26 4.94 -33.13
N ILE A 1106 9.54 4.81 -31.83
CA ILE A 1106 8.67 4.21 -30.79
C ILE A 1106 7.43 5.09 -30.52
N PHE A 1107 7.57 6.41 -30.58
CA PHE A 1107 6.51 7.37 -30.29
C PHE A 1107 5.25 7.18 -31.16
N TYR A 1108 5.45 6.99 -32.47
CA TYR A 1108 4.33 6.83 -33.40
C TYR A 1108 3.67 5.44 -33.32
N GLN A 1109 4.38 4.41 -32.82
CA GLN A 1109 3.78 3.11 -32.51
C GLN A 1109 2.82 3.19 -31.32
N ASP A 1110 3.12 4.03 -30.33
CA ASP A 1110 2.24 4.25 -29.18
C ASP A 1110 0.99 5.05 -29.53
N ILE A 1111 1.13 6.08 -30.39
CA ILE A 1111 -0.03 6.75 -30.98
C ILE A 1111 -0.87 5.74 -31.76
N GLU A 1112 -0.25 4.93 -32.61
CA GLU A 1112 -0.90 3.91 -33.43
C GLU A 1112 -1.72 2.91 -32.60
N GLN A 1113 -1.15 2.32 -31.54
CA GLN A 1113 -1.87 1.37 -30.67
C GLN A 1113 -3.10 2.01 -30.03
N LYS A 1114 -2.99 3.29 -29.63
CA LYS A 1114 -4.09 4.03 -29.04
C LYS A 1114 -5.14 4.45 -30.06
N MET A 1115 -4.78 4.63 -31.34
CA MET A 1115 -5.70 5.01 -32.41
C MET A 1115 -6.38 3.80 -33.09
N LEU A 1116 -5.79 2.60 -33.01
CA LEU A 1116 -6.27 1.36 -33.64
C LEU A 1116 -7.75 1.01 -33.35
N PRO A 1117 -8.29 1.22 -32.13
CA PRO A 1117 -9.70 0.98 -31.84
C PRO A 1117 -10.64 1.95 -32.58
N PHE A 1118 -10.15 3.14 -32.92
CA PHE A 1118 -10.95 4.26 -33.41
C PHE A 1118 -10.87 4.45 -34.92
N ASN A 1119 -9.77 4.03 -35.56
CA ASN A 1119 -9.61 4.15 -37.01
C ASN A 1119 -9.05 2.87 -37.64
N LYS A 1120 -9.91 2.16 -38.40
CA LYS A 1120 -9.56 0.91 -39.10
C LYS A 1120 -8.74 1.11 -40.39
N ASN A 1121 -8.44 2.36 -40.75
CA ASN A 1121 -7.85 2.76 -42.05
C ASN A 1121 -6.48 3.45 -41.92
N ILE A 1122 -5.66 3.05 -40.93
CA ILE A 1122 -4.23 3.43 -40.87
C ILE A 1122 -3.45 2.48 -41.79
N TYR A 1123 -2.65 3.02 -42.70
CA TYR A 1123 -1.91 2.24 -43.69
C TYR A 1123 -0.40 2.55 -43.63
N TYR A 1124 0.44 1.51 -43.74
CA TYR A 1124 1.90 1.60 -43.63
C TYR A 1124 2.58 1.42 -44.98
N SER A 1125 3.69 2.13 -45.18
CA SER A 1125 4.70 1.70 -46.15
C SER A 1125 5.66 0.70 -45.50
N ILE A 1126 5.49 -0.60 -45.76
CA ILE A 1126 6.37 -1.64 -45.19
C ILE A 1126 7.63 -1.71 -46.05
N TYR A 1127 8.78 -1.37 -45.47
CA TYR A 1127 10.08 -1.44 -46.12
C TYR A 1127 11.09 -2.25 -45.29
N ASP A 1128 10.73 -3.45 -44.86
CA ASP A 1128 11.72 -4.35 -44.28
C ASP A 1128 12.25 -5.35 -45.34
N ARG A 1129 13.46 -5.08 -45.84
CA ARG A 1129 14.18 -5.97 -46.77
C ARG A 1129 14.63 -7.27 -46.09
N ALA A 1130 14.72 -7.33 -44.76
CA ALA A 1130 15.36 -8.45 -44.05
C ALA A 1130 14.48 -9.72 -43.94
N LEU A 1131 13.16 -9.57 -43.98
CA LEU A 1131 12.21 -10.70 -43.88
C LEU A 1131 12.04 -11.50 -45.19
N SER A 1132 12.57 -11.02 -46.31
CA SER A 1132 12.34 -11.63 -47.63
C SER A 1132 13.39 -12.65 -48.09
N THR A 1133 14.51 -12.83 -47.37
CA THR A 1133 15.61 -13.69 -47.87
C THR A 1133 16.31 -14.57 -46.84
N ARG A 1134 16.05 -14.47 -45.53
CA ARG A 1134 16.64 -15.39 -44.53
C ARG A 1134 15.56 -16.06 -43.68
N LYS A 1135 15.57 -17.40 -43.73
CA LYS A 1135 14.88 -18.37 -42.86
C LYS A 1135 13.39 -18.65 -43.08
N LEU A 1136 12.88 -18.60 -44.31
CA LEU A 1136 11.61 -19.29 -44.66
C LEU A 1136 11.85 -20.63 -45.36
N SER A 1137 13.04 -20.86 -45.94
CA SER A 1137 13.47 -22.18 -46.40
C SER A 1137 13.59 -23.20 -45.27
N ASP A 1138 13.78 -22.74 -44.03
CA ASP A 1138 13.97 -23.60 -42.85
C ASP A 1138 12.64 -23.90 -42.13
N PHE A 1139 11.55 -23.24 -42.53
CA PHE A 1139 10.23 -23.34 -41.87
C PHE A 1139 9.21 -24.21 -42.61
N VAL A 1140 9.58 -24.81 -43.75
CA VAL A 1140 8.63 -25.43 -44.71
C VAL A 1140 8.81 -26.95 -44.80
N LEU A 1141 8.90 -27.67 -43.69
CA LEU A 1141 8.73 -29.12 -43.75
C LEU A 1141 7.69 -29.71 -42.79
N ASP A 1142 7.08 -28.94 -41.88
CA ASP A 1142 6.13 -29.52 -40.91
C ASP A 1142 4.81 -28.74 -40.67
N LYS A 1143 4.49 -27.71 -41.47
CA LYS A 1143 3.23 -26.93 -41.30
C LYS A 1143 2.39 -26.71 -42.58
N ASP A 1144 2.54 -27.56 -43.59
CA ASP A 1144 1.77 -27.42 -44.83
C ASP A 1144 0.26 -27.63 -44.64
N ASN A 1145 -0.18 -28.53 -43.76
CA ASN A 1145 -1.61 -28.85 -43.66
C ASN A 1145 -2.46 -27.74 -43.00
N PHE A 1146 -1.95 -27.05 -41.98
CA PHE A 1146 -2.74 -26.01 -41.30
C PHE A 1146 -2.96 -24.79 -42.20
N PHE A 1147 -1.91 -24.33 -42.87
CA PHE A 1147 -2.02 -23.18 -43.78
C PHE A 1147 -2.90 -23.48 -44.99
N LEU A 1148 -2.73 -24.65 -45.63
CA LEU A 1148 -3.58 -25.06 -46.75
C LEU A 1148 -5.04 -25.29 -46.31
N ASN A 1149 -5.29 -25.72 -45.07
CA ASN A 1149 -6.66 -25.86 -44.54
C ASN A 1149 -7.28 -24.50 -44.19
N SER A 1150 -6.53 -23.57 -43.60
CA SER A 1150 -7.00 -22.20 -43.33
C SER A 1150 -7.34 -21.43 -44.60
N LEU A 1151 -6.64 -21.72 -45.71
CA LEU A 1151 -6.98 -21.17 -47.03
C LEU A 1151 -8.29 -21.74 -47.57
N LYS A 1152 -8.57 -23.04 -47.35
CA LYS A 1152 -9.89 -23.61 -47.67
C LYS A 1152 -11.01 -22.98 -46.84
N GLU A 1153 -10.76 -22.71 -45.55
CA GLU A 1153 -11.76 -22.11 -44.65
C GLU A 1153 -12.21 -20.70 -45.07
N ILE A 1154 -11.37 -19.98 -45.82
CA ILE A 1154 -11.70 -18.67 -46.38
C ILE A 1154 -12.09 -18.72 -47.86
N GLY A 1155 -12.17 -19.92 -48.46
CA GLY A 1155 -12.63 -20.16 -49.83
C GLY A 1155 -11.57 -20.09 -50.92
N ILE A 1156 -10.27 -20.20 -50.60
CA ILE A 1156 -9.17 -20.19 -51.57
C ILE A 1156 -8.70 -21.63 -51.83
N ASP A 1157 -8.66 -22.07 -53.09
CA ASP A 1157 -8.19 -23.42 -53.46
C ASP A 1157 -6.67 -23.55 -53.26
N PRO A 1158 -6.19 -24.43 -52.35
CA PRO A 1158 -4.76 -24.57 -52.09
C PRO A 1158 -3.96 -25.16 -53.26
N ASN A 1159 -4.60 -25.74 -54.28
CA ASN A 1159 -3.90 -26.26 -55.45
C ASN A 1159 -3.23 -25.16 -56.29
N ILE A 1160 -3.64 -23.90 -56.14
CA ILE A 1160 -3.05 -22.77 -56.88
C ILE A 1160 -1.59 -22.52 -56.53
N PHE A 1161 -1.14 -22.97 -55.35
CA PHE A 1161 0.23 -22.79 -54.88
C PHE A 1161 1.27 -23.48 -55.78
N LYS A 1162 0.90 -24.64 -56.33
CA LYS A 1162 1.73 -25.38 -57.29
C LYS A 1162 1.89 -24.65 -58.63
N LYS A 1163 0.92 -23.82 -59.01
CA LYS A 1163 0.94 -23.08 -60.30
C LYS A 1163 1.98 -21.96 -60.31
N PHE A 1164 2.35 -21.41 -59.15
CA PHE A 1164 3.20 -20.21 -59.05
C PHE A 1164 4.37 -20.36 -58.07
N ASN A 1165 4.99 -21.54 -58.05
CA ASN A 1165 6.25 -21.80 -57.35
C ASN A 1165 6.22 -21.46 -55.83
N ASN A 1166 5.07 -21.63 -55.19
CA ASN A 1166 4.88 -21.41 -53.74
C ASN A 1166 5.21 -19.98 -53.25
N ASN A 1167 5.24 -18.96 -54.13
CA ASN A 1167 5.38 -17.56 -53.69
C ASN A 1167 4.02 -16.98 -53.31
N TYR A 1168 3.69 -17.06 -52.01
CA TYR A 1168 2.38 -16.72 -51.46
C TYR A 1168 1.84 -15.34 -51.87
N HIS A 1169 2.69 -14.31 -51.90
CA HIS A 1169 2.26 -12.95 -52.22
C HIS A 1169 1.91 -12.81 -53.70
N ILE A 1170 2.71 -13.40 -54.60
CA ILE A 1170 2.44 -13.41 -56.04
C ILE A 1170 1.17 -14.23 -56.35
N ILE A 1171 0.97 -15.33 -55.63
CA ILE A 1171 -0.21 -16.21 -55.76
C ILE A 1171 -1.50 -15.48 -55.40
N LEU A 1172 -1.55 -14.83 -54.23
CA LEU A 1172 -2.74 -14.10 -53.80
C LEU A 1172 -3.05 -12.93 -54.72
N THR A 1173 -2.03 -12.21 -55.17
CA THR A 1173 -2.21 -11.10 -56.10
C THR A 1173 -2.70 -11.57 -57.46
N ASN A 1174 -2.12 -12.62 -58.04
CA ASN A 1174 -2.57 -13.14 -59.34
C ASN A 1174 -3.93 -13.86 -59.27
N TYR A 1175 -4.24 -14.58 -58.19
CA TYR A 1175 -5.58 -15.15 -57.98
C TYR A 1175 -6.64 -14.06 -57.92
N PHE A 1176 -6.35 -12.98 -57.20
CA PHE A 1176 -7.29 -11.86 -57.08
C PHE A 1176 -7.44 -11.09 -58.40
N LEU A 1177 -6.34 -10.86 -59.13
CA LEU A 1177 -6.39 -10.28 -60.47
C LEU A 1177 -7.17 -11.19 -61.42
N GLU A 1178 -7.00 -12.51 -61.36
CA GLU A 1178 -7.79 -13.49 -62.14
C GLU A 1178 -9.29 -13.43 -61.77
N GLU A 1179 -9.68 -13.16 -60.52
CA GLU A 1179 -11.10 -13.02 -60.12
C GLU A 1179 -11.71 -11.64 -60.41
N ASN A 1180 -10.94 -10.55 -60.42
CA ASN A 1180 -11.49 -9.18 -60.39
C ASN A 1180 -11.03 -8.28 -61.55
N SER A 1181 -10.05 -8.71 -62.35
CA SER A 1181 -9.47 -7.92 -63.44
C SER A 1181 -9.11 -8.81 -64.63
N ASN A 1182 -9.97 -8.84 -65.67
CA ASN A 1182 -9.82 -9.71 -66.83
C ASN A 1182 -8.47 -9.57 -67.58
N ASN A 1183 -7.47 -10.38 -67.21
CA ASN A 1183 -6.19 -10.67 -67.90
C ASN A 1183 -4.93 -9.87 -67.51
N LEU A 1184 -4.66 -9.63 -66.23
CA LEU A 1184 -3.32 -9.23 -65.76
C LEU A 1184 -2.64 -10.37 -64.99
N GLN A 1185 -1.56 -10.93 -65.55
CA GLN A 1185 -0.68 -11.88 -64.86
C GLN A 1185 0.68 -11.22 -64.59
N ILE A 1186 1.09 -11.22 -63.31
CA ILE A 1186 2.37 -10.67 -62.87
C ILE A 1186 3.42 -11.80 -62.85
N GLY A 1187 4.53 -11.59 -63.54
CA GLY A 1187 5.65 -12.52 -63.60
C GLY A 1187 6.58 -12.45 -62.37
N ASN A 1188 7.35 -13.51 -62.14
CA ASN A 1188 8.18 -13.70 -60.93
C ASN A 1188 9.27 -12.63 -60.70
N ASN A 1189 9.58 -11.78 -61.67
CA ASN A 1189 10.67 -10.79 -61.60
C ASN A 1189 10.22 -9.36 -61.29
N THR A 1190 8.94 -9.11 -61.04
CA THR A 1190 8.48 -7.76 -60.67
C THR A 1190 8.69 -7.52 -59.18
N THR A 1191 9.43 -6.46 -58.80
CA THR A 1191 9.75 -6.17 -57.38
C THR A 1191 8.48 -6.00 -56.55
N LEU A 1192 8.30 -6.89 -55.56
CA LEU A 1192 7.13 -7.03 -54.70
C LEU A 1192 6.64 -5.71 -54.08
N ALA A 1193 7.57 -4.80 -53.75
CA ALA A 1193 7.29 -3.53 -53.10
C ALA A 1193 6.44 -2.55 -53.93
N HIS A 1194 6.59 -2.53 -55.26
CA HIS A 1194 5.85 -1.60 -56.12
C HIS A 1194 4.40 -2.03 -56.37
N ILE A 1195 4.16 -3.35 -56.40
CA ILE A 1195 2.83 -3.93 -56.66
C ILE A 1195 1.96 -3.89 -55.40
N VAL A 1196 2.56 -4.19 -54.25
CA VAL A 1196 1.88 -4.21 -52.96
C VAL A 1196 1.33 -2.82 -52.61
N HIS A 1197 2.16 -1.77 -52.70
CA HIS A 1197 1.69 -0.42 -52.35
C HIS A 1197 0.55 0.07 -53.25
N TYR A 1198 0.72 0.01 -54.58
CA TYR A 1198 -0.29 0.45 -55.55
C TYR A 1198 -1.62 -0.30 -55.38
N ILE A 1199 -1.57 -1.62 -55.18
CA ILE A 1199 -2.77 -2.42 -54.97
C ILE A 1199 -3.40 -2.11 -53.61
N TYR A 1200 -2.68 -2.06 -52.50
CA TYR A 1200 -3.30 -1.83 -51.18
C TYR A 1200 -4.10 -0.51 -51.10
N ILE A 1201 -3.66 0.56 -51.75
CA ILE A 1201 -4.40 1.84 -51.75
C ILE A 1201 -5.61 1.81 -52.69
N GLU A 1202 -5.44 1.40 -53.95
CA GLU A 1202 -6.57 1.24 -54.88
C GLU A 1202 -7.62 0.27 -54.33
N PHE A 1203 -7.16 -0.80 -53.68
CA PHE A 1203 -7.97 -1.84 -53.07
C PHE A 1203 -8.69 -1.36 -51.80
N ALA A 1204 -8.02 -0.59 -50.93
CA ALA A 1204 -8.64 0.06 -49.77
C ALA A 1204 -9.64 1.16 -50.15
N LEU A 1205 -9.52 1.72 -51.35
CA LEU A 1205 -10.49 2.65 -51.90
C LEU A 1205 -11.73 1.92 -52.45
N GLN A 1206 -11.60 0.68 -52.92
CA GLN A 1206 -12.66 0.00 -53.67
C GLN A 1206 -13.34 -1.19 -52.96
N ASN A 1207 -12.76 -1.87 -51.95
CA ASN A 1207 -13.33 -3.15 -51.48
C ASN A 1207 -13.12 -3.47 -49.97
N ASN A 1208 -14.15 -3.19 -49.15
CA ASN A 1208 -14.15 -3.44 -47.69
C ASN A 1208 -14.18 -4.94 -47.30
N SER A 1209 -14.70 -5.83 -48.15
CA SER A 1209 -14.96 -7.23 -47.78
C SER A 1209 -13.68 -8.09 -47.70
N PHE A 1210 -12.70 -7.82 -48.55
CA PHE A 1210 -11.46 -8.58 -48.59
C PHE A 1210 -10.50 -8.18 -47.46
N ILE A 1211 -10.54 -6.92 -46.99
CA ILE A 1211 -9.82 -6.51 -45.78
C ILE A 1211 -10.30 -7.33 -44.57
N GLN A 1212 -11.62 -7.58 -44.46
CA GLN A 1212 -12.15 -8.44 -43.39
C GLN A 1212 -11.64 -9.89 -43.50
N LYS A 1213 -11.51 -10.43 -44.73
CA LYS A 1213 -10.97 -11.79 -44.96
C LYS A 1213 -9.47 -11.88 -44.67
N ILE A 1214 -8.66 -10.90 -45.07
CA ILE A 1214 -7.22 -10.79 -44.73
C ILE A 1214 -7.04 -10.68 -43.22
N ASN A 1215 -7.87 -9.88 -42.54
CA ASN A 1215 -7.82 -9.75 -41.08
C ASN A 1215 -8.20 -11.05 -40.37
N LYS A 1216 -9.13 -11.82 -40.95
CA LYS A 1216 -9.49 -13.16 -40.46
C LYS A 1216 -8.32 -14.15 -40.62
N LEU A 1217 -7.65 -14.12 -41.77
CA LEU A 1217 -6.38 -14.85 -42.02
C LEU A 1217 -5.27 -14.46 -41.05
N ARG A 1218 -5.05 -13.15 -40.84
CA ARG A 1218 -4.07 -12.62 -39.88
C ARG A 1218 -4.38 -13.10 -38.47
N LYS A 1219 -5.64 -13.05 -38.03
CA LYS A 1219 -6.06 -13.59 -36.73
C LYS A 1219 -5.82 -15.10 -36.61
N LEU A 1220 -6.00 -15.87 -37.69
CA LEU A 1220 -5.73 -17.31 -37.70
C LEU A 1220 -4.22 -17.64 -37.67
N HIS A 1221 -3.35 -16.76 -38.20
CA HIS A 1221 -1.90 -16.98 -38.27
C HIS A 1221 -1.06 -16.28 -37.19
N LEU A 1222 -1.59 -15.26 -36.50
CA LEU A 1222 -0.92 -14.53 -35.42
C LEU A 1222 -1.00 -15.12 -33.99
N PRO A 1223 -1.64 -16.27 -33.65
CA PRO A 1223 -1.66 -16.72 -32.25
C PRO A 1223 -0.29 -17.14 -31.67
N GLY A 1224 0.76 -17.24 -32.48
CA GLY A 1224 2.06 -17.81 -32.06
C GLY A 1224 3.31 -16.98 -32.36
N LEU A 1225 3.20 -15.75 -32.85
CA LEU A 1225 4.36 -14.93 -33.24
C LEU A 1225 4.87 -13.96 -32.15
N PHE A 1226 4.27 -13.98 -30.95
CA PHE A 1226 4.76 -13.28 -29.75
C PHE A 1226 5.07 -14.26 -28.60
N LYS A 1227 5.73 -15.38 -28.91
CA LYS A 1227 6.52 -16.13 -27.93
C LYS A 1227 8.00 -15.85 -28.19
N SER A 1228 8.67 -15.32 -27.19
CA SER A 1228 10.05 -14.86 -27.20
C SER A 1228 11.08 -15.96 -27.52
N SER A 1229 12.09 -15.57 -28.29
CA SER A 1229 13.47 -16.06 -28.23
C SER A 1229 14.31 -14.77 -28.19
N GLY A 1230 15.06 -14.43 -27.15
CA GLY A 1230 15.97 -15.27 -26.40
C GLY A 1230 17.39 -15.05 -26.94
N GLU A 1231 17.94 -13.87 -26.64
CA GLU A 1231 19.35 -13.58 -26.28
C GLU A 1231 19.38 -12.30 -25.45
#